data_AF-A0AAV6JRK5-F1
#
_entry.id   AF-A0AAV6JRK5-F1
#
_cell.length_a   1.000
_cell.length_b   1.000
_cell.length_c   1.000
_cell.angle_alpha   90.00
_cell.angle_beta   90.00
_cell.angle_gamma   90.00
#
_symmetry.space_group_name_H-M   'P 1'
#
loop_
_entity.id
_entity.type
_entity.pdbx_description
1 polymer ?
#
loop_
_entity_poly.entity_id
_entity_poly.type
_entity_poly.pdbx_seq_one_letter_code
_entity_poly.pdbx_strand_id
1 'polypeptide(L)'
;MPLNLAAALCCISVITLSAIVGADDPYRFFNWNVTYGDIYPLGVRQRGILINGQFPGPDIHSVTNDNLIINVFNSLDEPFLLSWNGIQQRRNSFEDGVYGTTCPIPPGKNFTYILQVKDQIGSFYYFPSLAFHKAAGGFGGIRILSRPRIPVPFPDPAGDYTVLIGDWYKSNHTALKAILDRGKKLHFADGILINGRGPNGVSFNVEQGKTYRLRISNVGLQNSLNFRIQGHKMTLVEVEGTHTLQTTYSSLDVHLGQSYSVLVTADQPAQDYYVVVSTRFTNPVLTTTGVLRYSNSAGPVSGPPPGGPTIQVDWSLNQARSIRTNLTASGPRPNPQGSYHYGMINTTKTIRLSNSAGLINGKQRYAVNSVSFVPADTPLKLADYFQIGGVFRVGSISDYPTGGGMYLDTAVLGADYRAYVEIVFENTENIIQSWHLNGYSFFVVGMDGGLWSSASRDQYNLRDGVARCTVQVYPSSWTAIYVPLDNVDLETDFMADDASSVIDPQLVLSHNFPETTYTYTERDAAIYALGIGACARDALDGKELKYVYHQDGQQSIQVLPTFAALLSFGSLSELSNLPGLQSKIKQVSLACMTKLTCTICAEDLFQMDWDGTVFRKGLPYCKATILEVEVKSYDKQSGEPLCMNRMTIYLRGIGGFSKSSHPYSYSKNPASQNVAAKIPKSQPFAVFEECTQPSQACSLFTVLKML
;
A
#
# COMPACT_ATOMS: atom_id res chain seq x y z
N MET A 1 43.67 -25.25 -34.88
CA MET A 1 43.09 -24.92 -33.56
C MET A 1 42.22 -23.66 -33.65
N PRO A 2 40.91 -23.74 -33.97
CA PRO A 2 40.01 -22.58 -33.86
C PRO A 2 38.93 -22.71 -32.76
N LEU A 3 38.67 -23.93 -32.26
CA LEU A 3 37.52 -24.23 -31.38
C LEU A 3 37.54 -23.50 -30.02
N ASN A 4 38.74 -23.28 -29.45
CA ASN A 4 38.87 -22.69 -28.11
C ASN A 4 38.53 -21.18 -28.06
N LEU A 5 38.68 -20.45 -29.17
CA LEU A 5 38.43 -18.99 -29.17
C LEU A 5 36.92 -18.70 -29.17
N ALA A 6 36.15 -19.46 -29.94
CA ALA A 6 34.69 -19.34 -29.98
C ALA A 6 34.05 -19.75 -28.64
N ALA A 7 34.52 -20.83 -28.01
CA ALA A 7 34.07 -21.24 -26.68
C ALA A 7 34.38 -20.16 -25.62
N ALA A 8 35.60 -19.60 -25.62
CA ALA A 8 35.97 -18.51 -24.71
C ALA A 8 35.12 -17.25 -24.92
N LEU A 9 34.89 -16.83 -26.16
CA LEU A 9 34.03 -15.68 -26.48
C LEU A 9 32.56 -15.92 -26.08
N CYS A 10 32.07 -17.15 -26.21
CA CYS A 10 30.70 -17.51 -25.79
C CYS A 10 30.56 -17.57 -24.25
N CYS A 11 31.57 -18.07 -23.53
CA CYS A 11 31.60 -17.98 -22.07
C CYS A 11 31.69 -16.53 -21.59
N ILE A 12 32.51 -15.69 -22.24
CA ILE A 12 32.61 -14.26 -21.92
C ILE A 12 31.28 -13.55 -22.19
N SER A 13 30.61 -13.81 -23.31
CA SER A 13 29.31 -13.19 -23.61
C SER A 13 28.21 -13.65 -22.66
N VAL A 14 28.15 -14.92 -22.28
CA VAL A 14 27.18 -15.43 -21.28
C VAL A 14 27.47 -14.83 -19.89
N ILE A 15 28.75 -14.66 -19.51
CA ILE A 15 29.14 -14.01 -18.25
C ILE A 15 28.81 -12.51 -18.27
N THR A 16 28.95 -11.80 -19.40
CA THR A 16 28.55 -10.37 -19.48
C THR A 16 27.04 -10.18 -19.58
N LEU A 17 26.30 -11.09 -20.21
CA LEU A 17 24.82 -11.06 -20.25
C LEU A 17 24.19 -11.38 -18.89
N SER A 18 24.79 -12.27 -18.11
CA SER A 18 24.32 -12.59 -16.75
C SER A 18 24.72 -11.55 -15.69
N ALA A 19 25.56 -10.55 -16.02
CA ALA A 19 26.07 -9.56 -15.09
C ALA A 19 25.37 -8.18 -15.13
N ILE A 20 24.44 -7.91 -16.06
CA ILE A 20 23.99 -6.52 -16.36
C ILE A 20 22.45 -6.32 -16.27
N VAL A 21 21.66 -7.32 -15.87
CA VAL A 21 20.21 -7.13 -15.62
C VAL A 21 19.79 -7.55 -14.22
N GLY A 22 20.14 -6.73 -13.23
CA GLY A 22 19.41 -6.67 -11.97
C GLY A 22 18.09 -5.92 -12.20
N ALA A 23 17.03 -6.64 -12.55
CA ALA A 23 15.70 -6.08 -12.84
C ALA A 23 14.87 -5.74 -11.57
N ASP A 24 15.50 -5.68 -10.40
CA ASP A 24 14.83 -5.45 -9.11
C ASP A 24 15.01 -3.99 -8.66
N ASP A 25 14.07 -3.47 -7.88
CA ASP A 25 14.13 -2.11 -7.36
C ASP A 25 15.20 -1.97 -6.24
N PRO A 26 15.82 -0.79 -6.05
CA PRO A 26 16.99 -0.66 -5.18
C PRO A 26 16.70 -0.97 -3.70
N TYR A 27 17.57 -1.77 -3.08
CA TYR A 27 17.47 -2.09 -1.65
C TYR A 27 18.22 -1.09 -0.76
N ARG A 28 17.58 -0.67 0.34
CA ARG A 28 18.15 0.17 1.40
C ARG A 28 18.19 -0.62 2.70
N PHE A 29 19.38 -0.76 3.27
CA PHE A 29 19.58 -1.55 4.49
C PHE A 29 19.81 -0.65 5.69
N PHE A 30 19.06 -0.88 6.77
CA PHE A 30 19.18 -0.17 8.03
C PHE A 30 19.31 -1.18 9.17
N ASN A 31 20.29 -0.98 10.05
CA ASN A 31 20.42 -1.74 11.30
C ASN A 31 20.14 -0.79 12.46
N TRP A 32 19.10 -1.08 13.24
CA TRP A 32 18.60 -0.23 14.31
C TRP A 32 18.67 -0.98 15.64
N ASN A 33 19.48 -0.47 16.56
CA ASN A 33 19.48 -0.90 17.95
C ASN A 33 18.56 -0.01 18.77
N VAL A 34 17.47 -0.59 19.29
CA VAL A 34 16.46 0.09 20.09
C VAL A 34 16.82 -0.09 21.56
N THR A 35 17.08 1.03 22.25
CA THR A 35 17.61 1.04 23.63
C THR A 35 16.87 2.07 24.47
N TYR A 36 16.87 1.87 25.80
CA TYR A 36 16.53 2.98 26.69
C TYR A 36 17.76 3.86 26.93
N GLY A 37 17.54 5.17 27.01
CA GLY A 37 18.58 6.13 27.38
C GLY A 37 17.99 7.42 27.95
N ASP A 38 18.87 8.34 28.35
CA ASP A 38 18.47 9.62 28.93
C ASP A 38 18.11 10.64 27.84
N ILE A 39 16.90 11.18 27.92
CA ILE A 39 16.43 12.30 27.08
C ILE A 39 16.02 13.49 27.97
N TYR A 40 16.07 14.69 27.39
CA TYR A 40 15.80 15.95 28.10
C TYR A 40 14.82 16.87 27.32
N PRO A 41 13.62 16.42 26.94
CA PRO A 41 12.81 17.10 25.93
C PRO A 41 12.28 18.46 26.44
N LEU A 42 11.85 18.50 27.70
CA LEU A 42 11.41 19.71 28.40
C LEU A 42 12.41 20.13 29.50
N GLY A 43 13.71 19.89 29.28
CA GLY A 43 14.79 20.18 30.25
C GLY A 43 14.85 19.24 31.46
N VAL A 44 13.87 18.34 31.63
CA VAL A 44 13.83 17.32 32.69
C VAL A 44 14.39 15.99 32.14
N ARG A 45 15.28 15.35 32.89
CA ARG A 45 15.81 14.01 32.57
C ARG A 45 14.69 12.97 32.60
N GLN A 46 14.53 12.20 31.52
CA GLN A 46 13.58 11.10 31.41
C GLN A 46 14.24 9.88 30.75
N ARG A 47 13.85 8.66 31.14
CA ARG A 47 14.19 7.41 30.43
C ARG A 47 13.34 7.32 29.17
N GLY A 48 13.92 7.60 28.01
CA GLY A 48 13.29 7.54 26.69
C GLY A 48 13.77 6.36 25.85
N ILE A 49 13.06 6.08 24.76
CA ILE A 49 13.45 5.09 23.75
C ILE A 49 14.28 5.78 22.67
N LEU A 50 15.51 5.31 22.50
CA LEU A 50 16.48 5.75 21.51
C LEU A 50 16.61 4.71 20.40
N ILE A 51 16.75 5.17 19.15
CA ILE A 51 17.15 4.32 18.02
C ILE A 51 18.56 4.72 17.61
N ASN A 52 19.51 3.77 17.65
CA ASN A 52 20.94 4.04 17.42
C ASN A 52 21.48 5.22 18.27
N GLY A 53 21.01 5.33 19.52
CA GLY A 53 21.38 6.39 20.45
C GLY A 53 20.74 7.76 20.20
N GLN A 54 19.79 7.87 19.25
CA GLN A 54 19.18 9.14 18.84
C GLN A 54 17.74 9.28 19.35
N PHE A 55 17.38 10.50 19.76
CA PHE A 55 16.01 10.95 19.96
C PHE A 55 15.83 12.39 19.43
N PRO A 56 14.91 12.64 18.47
CA PRO A 56 14.14 11.65 17.71
C PRO A 56 15.02 10.62 16.99
N GLY A 57 14.42 9.52 16.55
CA GLY A 57 15.11 8.49 15.79
C GLY A 57 15.61 8.98 14.42
N PRO A 58 16.53 8.25 13.77
CA PRO A 58 17.11 8.65 12.49
C PRO A 58 16.07 8.72 11.37
N ASP A 59 16.17 9.75 10.51
CA ASP A 59 15.33 9.86 9.32
C ASP A 59 15.64 8.72 8.31
N ILE A 60 14.60 8.06 7.80
CA ILE A 60 14.70 7.20 6.62
C ILE A 60 14.64 8.09 5.37
N HIS A 61 15.68 8.05 4.56
CA HIS A 61 15.70 8.68 3.23
C HIS A 61 15.60 7.60 2.16
N SER A 62 14.57 7.69 1.31
CA SER A 62 14.24 6.72 0.27
C SER A 62 13.87 7.41 -1.04
N VAL A 63 14.01 6.70 -2.15
CA VAL A 63 13.30 7.03 -3.41
C VAL A 63 12.06 6.13 -3.53
N THR A 64 11.04 6.57 -4.26
CA THR A 64 9.87 5.75 -4.60
C THR A 64 10.26 4.44 -5.27
N ASN A 65 9.59 3.37 -4.84
CA ASN A 65 9.81 1.96 -5.15
C ASN A 65 11.08 1.31 -4.57
N ASP A 66 11.96 2.03 -3.85
CA ASP A 66 13.05 1.37 -3.12
C ASP A 66 12.47 0.31 -2.14
N ASN A 67 13.21 -0.79 -1.94
CA ASN A 67 12.91 -1.83 -0.96
C ASN A 67 13.66 -1.49 0.35
N LEU A 68 12.94 -1.27 1.46
CA LEU A 68 13.52 -0.90 2.75
C LEU A 68 13.64 -2.12 3.66
N ILE A 69 14.88 -2.51 3.96
CA ILE A 69 15.22 -3.65 4.82
C ILE A 69 15.73 -3.11 6.16
N ILE A 70 14.90 -3.18 7.20
CA ILE A 70 15.16 -2.53 8.50
C ILE A 70 15.23 -3.60 9.58
N ASN A 71 16.45 -3.99 9.94
CA ASN A 71 16.73 -4.96 11.00
C ASN A 71 16.73 -4.25 12.36
N VAL A 72 15.68 -4.51 13.14
CA VAL A 72 15.40 -3.88 14.44
C VAL A 72 15.80 -4.85 15.55
N PHE A 73 16.88 -4.53 16.25
CA PHE A 73 17.30 -5.21 17.48
C PHE A 73 16.61 -4.57 18.68
N ASN A 74 15.81 -5.36 19.40
CA ASN A 74 15.19 -4.93 20.64
C ASN A 74 16.15 -5.17 21.83
N SER A 75 16.83 -4.11 22.26
CA SER A 75 17.65 -4.09 23.47
C SER A 75 16.94 -3.42 24.66
N LEU A 76 15.60 -3.35 24.63
CA LEU A 76 14.77 -2.99 25.78
C LEU A 76 14.59 -4.20 26.70
N ASP A 77 14.17 -3.95 27.95
CA ASP A 77 13.70 -4.94 28.92
C ASP A 77 12.22 -5.34 28.72
N GLU A 78 11.57 -4.82 27.66
CA GLU A 78 10.17 -5.06 27.30
C GLU A 78 10.04 -5.51 25.82
N PRO A 79 8.97 -6.26 25.44
CA PRO A 79 8.69 -6.55 24.03
C PRO A 79 8.42 -5.27 23.23
N PHE A 80 8.74 -5.24 21.93
CA PHE A 80 8.72 -3.99 21.14
C PHE A 80 8.11 -4.18 19.74
N LEU A 81 7.51 -3.13 19.18
CA LEU A 81 7.02 -3.06 17.79
C LEU A 81 7.16 -1.62 17.25
N LEU A 82 7.48 -1.49 15.96
CA LEU A 82 7.47 -0.23 15.21
C LEU A 82 6.41 -0.29 14.11
N SER A 83 5.64 0.78 13.95
CA SER A 83 4.70 0.95 12.84
C SER A 83 5.10 2.13 11.95
N TRP A 84 4.76 2.03 10.66
CA TRP A 84 5.26 2.85 9.56
C TRP A 84 4.12 3.73 9.02
N ASN A 85 3.84 4.84 9.70
CA ASN A 85 2.61 5.60 9.49
C ASN A 85 2.46 6.09 8.04
N GLY A 86 1.39 5.64 7.38
CA GLY A 86 1.10 5.98 5.98
C GLY A 86 1.89 5.20 4.92
N ILE A 87 2.77 4.27 5.30
CA ILE A 87 3.31 3.29 4.35
C ILE A 87 2.22 2.26 4.06
N GLN A 88 1.93 2.01 2.78
CA GLN A 88 0.77 1.22 2.37
C GLN A 88 0.97 -0.30 2.52
N GLN A 89 2.20 -0.80 2.71
CA GLN A 89 2.47 -2.22 2.96
C GLN A 89 1.70 -3.17 2.02
N ARG A 90 1.71 -2.85 0.71
CA ARG A 90 0.81 -3.48 -0.26
C ARG A 90 1.03 -5.00 -0.31
N ARG A 91 0.02 -5.76 0.13
CA ARG A 91 -0.03 -7.22 0.30
C ARG A 91 0.96 -7.77 1.33
N ASN A 92 1.35 -6.96 2.31
CA ASN A 92 2.37 -7.30 3.29
C ASN A 92 2.13 -6.71 4.69
N SER A 93 0.90 -6.76 5.22
CA SER A 93 0.59 -6.28 6.59
C SER A 93 1.41 -6.90 7.71
N PHE A 94 2.03 -8.08 7.50
CA PHE A 94 2.97 -8.68 8.44
C PHE A 94 4.07 -7.69 8.88
N GLU A 95 4.43 -6.75 8.00
CA GLU A 95 5.44 -5.72 8.22
C GLU A 95 4.87 -4.40 8.80
N ASP A 96 3.55 -4.22 8.88
CA ASP A 96 2.89 -3.02 9.42
C ASP A 96 3.25 -2.75 10.89
N GLY A 97 3.68 -3.81 11.60
CA GLY A 97 4.25 -3.71 12.94
C GLY A 97 3.30 -3.12 13.97
N VAL A 98 2.02 -3.44 13.86
CA VAL A 98 1.02 -3.22 14.91
C VAL A 98 0.70 -4.54 15.59
N TYR A 99 0.21 -4.47 16.83
CA TYR A 99 -0.09 -5.66 17.63
C TYR A 99 -1.10 -6.63 16.96
N GLY A 100 -1.94 -6.14 16.05
CA GLY A 100 -2.86 -6.98 15.26
C GLY A 100 -2.21 -7.76 14.11
N THR A 101 -1.03 -7.36 13.64
CA THR A 101 -0.41 -7.94 12.42
C THR A 101 0.78 -8.86 12.68
N THR A 102 1.59 -8.60 13.71
CA THR A 102 2.75 -9.43 14.03
C THR A 102 3.03 -9.49 15.54
N CYS A 103 3.72 -10.53 15.98
CA CYS A 103 4.10 -10.69 17.37
C CYS A 103 5.16 -9.66 17.77
N PRO A 104 5.08 -9.05 18.97
CA PRO A 104 6.14 -8.19 19.50
C PRO A 104 7.52 -8.84 19.50
N ILE A 105 8.54 -8.08 19.09
CA ILE A 105 9.95 -8.48 19.13
C ILE A 105 10.34 -8.67 20.60
N PRO A 106 10.72 -9.88 21.06
CA PRO A 106 11.08 -10.09 22.47
C PRO A 106 12.37 -9.36 22.87
N PRO A 107 12.59 -9.08 24.16
CA PRO A 107 13.88 -8.57 24.67
C PRO A 107 15.07 -9.41 24.21
N GLY A 108 16.12 -8.74 23.73
CA GLY A 108 17.34 -9.38 23.24
C GLY A 108 17.18 -10.14 21.92
N LYS A 109 16.07 -9.94 21.19
CA LYS A 109 15.82 -10.49 19.85
C LYS A 109 15.77 -9.38 18.81
N ASN A 110 15.73 -9.77 17.54
CA ASN A 110 15.54 -8.88 16.43
C ASN A 110 14.43 -9.35 15.49
N PHE A 111 13.97 -8.42 14.64
CA PHE A 111 13.10 -8.69 13.51
C PHE A 111 13.50 -7.76 12.36
N THR A 112 13.49 -8.29 11.13
CA THR A 112 13.83 -7.52 9.94
C THR A 112 12.55 -7.16 9.22
N TYR A 113 12.20 -5.87 9.26
CA TYR A 113 11.08 -5.36 8.49
C TYR A 113 11.44 -5.21 7.01
N ILE A 114 10.53 -5.63 6.12
CA ILE A 114 10.70 -5.60 4.66
C ILE A 114 9.60 -4.72 4.02
N LEU A 115 9.84 -3.41 3.96
CA LEU A 115 8.88 -2.44 3.44
C LEU A 115 9.12 -2.21 1.94
N GLN A 116 8.05 -2.10 1.15
CA GLN A 116 8.15 -1.65 -0.23
C GLN A 116 7.44 -0.30 -0.39
N VAL A 117 8.20 0.77 -0.66
CA VAL A 117 7.63 2.12 -0.85
C VAL A 117 7.17 2.37 -2.29
N LYS A 118 6.46 1.40 -2.86
CA LYS A 118 6.03 1.40 -4.27
C LYS A 118 4.92 2.42 -4.53
N ASP A 119 5.11 3.22 -5.58
CA ASP A 119 4.23 4.30 -6.02
C ASP A 119 3.92 5.35 -4.92
N GLN A 120 4.74 5.40 -3.86
CA GLN A 120 4.64 6.37 -2.78
C GLN A 120 5.76 7.40 -2.88
N ILE A 121 5.40 8.66 -2.72
CA ILE A 121 6.31 9.79 -2.51
C ILE A 121 5.76 10.60 -1.33
N GLY A 122 6.55 11.54 -0.79
CA GLY A 122 6.09 12.48 0.22
C GLY A 122 6.70 12.28 1.60
N SER A 123 5.93 12.61 2.64
CA SER A 123 6.39 12.76 4.01
C SER A 123 5.58 11.87 4.96
N PHE A 124 6.28 10.97 5.63
CA PHE A 124 5.73 9.96 6.54
C PHE A 124 6.61 9.90 7.80
N TYR A 125 6.25 9.07 8.77
CA TYR A 125 7.05 8.86 9.98
C TYR A 125 6.82 7.46 10.54
N TYR A 126 7.73 6.98 11.38
CA TYR A 126 7.55 5.74 12.15
C TYR A 126 7.43 6.04 13.64
N PHE A 127 6.81 5.12 14.39
CA PHE A 127 6.70 5.24 15.84
C PHE A 127 6.50 3.88 16.54
N PRO A 128 6.81 3.75 17.84
CA PRO A 128 6.54 2.54 18.61
C PRO A 128 5.04 2.32 18.81
N SER A 129 4.51 1.20 18.35
CA SER A 129 3.06 0.92 18.33
C SER A 129 2.53 0.20 19.58
N LEU A 130 3.41 -0.32 20.43
CA LEU A 130 3.09 -1.19 21.56
C LEU A 130 3.10 -0.44 22.91
N ALA A 131 2.33 -0.93 23.88
CA ALA A 131 2.45 -0.62 25.32
C ALA A 131 2.58 0.87 25.73
N PHE A 132 2.07 1.80 24.91
CA PHE A 132 2.24 3.25 25.06
C PHE A 132 3.70 3.76 24.87
N HIS A 133 4.58 2.95 24.27
CA HIS A 133 6.00 3.27 24.00
C HIS A 133 6.22 4.57 23.21
N LYS A 134 5.28 4.98 22.33
CA LYS A 134 5.30 6.29 21.65
C LYS A 134 5.50 7.47 22.62
N ALA A 135 4.96 7.37 23.84
CA ALA A 135 5.11 8.39 24.89
C ALA A 135 6.54 8.50 25.46
N ALA A 136 7.42 7.55 25.15
CA ALA A 136 8.84 7.58 25.52
C ALA A 136 9.75 7.96 24.34
N GLY A 137 9.20 8.27 23.16
CA GLY A 137 9.97 8.59 21.96
C GLY A 137 10.00 7.44 20.97
N GLY A 138 11.19 7.08 20.48
CA GLY A 138 11.37 6.05 19.45
C GLY A 138 10.76 6.36 18.07
N PHE A 139 10.25 7.57 17.84
CA PHE A 139 9.70 8.02 16.56
C PHE A 139 10.74 8.78 15.73
N GLY A 140 10.59 8.78 14.40
CA GLY A 140 11.47 9.49 13.46
C GLY A 140 10.83 9.64 12.07
N GLY A 141 11.41 10.48 11.22
CA GLY A 141 10.85 10.80 9.91
C GLY A 141 11.12 9.74 8.84
N ILE A 142 10.26 9.71 7.81
CA ILE A 142 10.45 8.96 6.58
C ILE A 142 10.20 9.92 5.41
N ARG A 143 11.22 10.09 4.56
CA ARG A 143 11.16 10.92 3.35
C ARG A 143 11.25 10.02 2.13
N ILE A 144 10.19 9.99 1.34
CA ILE A 144 10.18 9.24 0.07
C ILE A 144 10.20 10.26 -1.08
N LEU A 145 11.29 10.24 -1.84
CA LEU A 145 11.56 11.19 -2.91
C LEU A 145 11.04 10.66 -4.25
N SER A 146 10.68 11.59 -5.16
CA SER A 146 10.44 11.26 -6.57
C SER A 146 11.71 10.67 -7.19
N ARG A 147 11.56 9.85 -8.24
CA ARG A 147 12.74 9.36 -8.99
C ARG A 147 13.45 10.55 -9.65
N PRO A 148 14.79 10.50 -9.80
CA PRO A 148 15.53 11.49 -10.58
C PRO A 148 14.89 11.69 -11.96
N ARG A 149 14.80 12.95 -12.39
CA ARG A 149 14.15 13.39 -13.65
C ARG A 149 12.62 13.27 -13.72
N ILE A 150 11.92 12.79 -12.67
CA ILE A 150 10.46 12.91 -12.57
C ILE A 150 10.13 14.20 -11.80
N PRO A 151 9.67 15.27 -12.48
CA PRO A 151 9.46 16.57 -11.85
C PRO A 151 8.29 16.54 -10.87
N VAL A 152 8.51 17.13 -9.69
CA VAL A 152 7.45 17.49 -8.73
C VAL A 152 6.84 18.84 -9.12
N PRO A 153 5.59 19.14 -8.72
CA PRO A 153 4.86 20.33 -9.18
C PRO A 153 5.28 21.64 -8.45
N PHE A 154 6.57 21.81 -8.16
CA PHE A 154 7.18 22.99 -7.56
C PHE A 154 8.70 23.01 -7.84
N PRO A 155 9.38 24.18 -7.80
CA PRO A 155 10.83 24.27 -7.95
C PRO A 155 11.59 23.54 -6.85
N ASP A 156 12.80 23.07 -7.15
CA ASP A 156 13.68 22.43 -6.17
C ASP A 156 14.02 23.42 -5.02
N PRO A 157 13.76 23.06 -3.75
CA PRO A 157 14.06 23.91 -2.61
C PRO A 157 15.56 23.90 -2.29
N ALA A 158 16.07 24.99 -1.72
CA ALA A 158 17.46 25.10 -1.25
C ALA A 158 17.78 24.20 -0.06
N GLY A 159 16.76 23.63 0.60
CA GLY A 159 16.91 22.64 1.65
C GLY A 159 15.57 22.00 2.01
N ASP A 160 15.62 20.80 2.59
CA ASP A 160 14.46 19.99 2.95
C ASP A 160 14.62 19.51 4.41
N TYR A 161 13.69 19.90 5.27
CA TYR A 161 13.75 19.70 6.73
C TYR A 161 12.60 18.82 7.23
N THR A 162 12.90 17.75 7.99
CA THR A 162 11.92 17.07 8.85
C THR A 162 11.61 17.93 10.06
N VAL A 163 10.32 18.05 10.38
CA VAL A 163 9.77 18.82 11.50
C VAL A 163 8.73 17.97 12.24
N LEU A 164 9.20 17.11 13.14
CA LEU A 164 8.36 16.31 14.02
C LEU A 164 7.84 17.19 15.15
N ILE A 165 6.53 17.38 15.22
CA ILE A 165 5.86 18.15 16.28
C ILE A 165 4.98 17.22 17.11
N GLY A 166 4.81 17.50 18.39
CA GLY A 166 3.98 16.65 19.24
C GLY A 166 3.84 17.17 20.66
N ASP A 167 2.74 16.82 21.31
CA ASP A 167 2.61 16.95 22.76
C ASP A 167 3.50 15.96 23.51
N TRP A 168 3.90 16.34 24.72
CA TRP A 168 4.85 15.57 25.53
C TRP A 168 4.50 15.59 27.01
N TYR A 169 4.83 14.49 27.68
CA TYR A 169 4.56 14.23 29.09
C TYR A 169 5.88 14.04 29.84
N LYS A 170 6.03 14.67 31.01
CA LYS A 170 7.18 14.44 31.92
C LYS A 170 7.09 13.09 32.62
N SER A 171 5.87 12.56 32.77
CA SER A 171 5.59 11.21 33.25
C SER A 171 6.13 10.15 32.28
N ASN A 172 6.71 9.07 32.81
CA ASN A 172 7.17 7.92 32.02
C ASN A 172 5.98 7.18 31.38
N HIS A 173 6.16 6.63 30.17
CA HIS A 173 5.16 5.84 29.44
C HIS A 173 4.50 4.73 30.27
N THR A 174 5.26 4.02 31.12
CA THR A 174 4.72 2.99 32.05
C THR A 174 3.71 3.57 33.04
N ALA A 175 3.98 4.76 33.59
CA ALA A 175 3.08 5.46 34.50
C ALA A 175 1.82 5.97 33.79
N LEU A 176 1.96 6.50 32.57
CA LEU A 176 0.84 6.93 31.73
C LEU A 176 -0.06 5.75 31.34
N LYS A 177 0.54 4.63 30.90
CA LYS A 177 -0.17 3.36 30.64
C LYS A 177 -0.93 2.90 31.88
N ALA A 178 -0.30 2.92 33.06
CA ALA A 178 -0.96 2.51 34.30
C ALA A 178 -2.15 3.42 34.71
N ILE A 179 -2.18 4.70 34.29
CA ILE A 179 -3.35 5.58 34.46
C ILE A 179 -4.50 5.09 33.57
N LEU A 180 -4.23 4.82 32.29
CA LEU A 180 -5.20 4.30 31.32
C LEU A 180 -5.72 2.90 31.70
N ASP A 181 -4.85 1.99 32.15
CA ASP A 181 -5.21 0.63 32.58
C ASP A 181 -6.18 0.63 33.78
N ARG A 182 -6.10 1.67 34.63
CA ARG A 182 -7.04 1.92 35.74
C ARG A 182 -8.36 2.58 35.30
N GLY A 183 -8.55 2.81 34.00
CA GLY A 183 -9.74 3.46 33.45
C GLY A 183 -9.83 4.95 33.78
N LYS A 184 -8.70 5.64 33.94
CA LYS A 184 -8.63 7.09 34.15
C LYS A 184 -8.10 7.77 32.88
N LYS A 185 -8.64 8.96 32.57
CA LYS A 185 -8.09 9.82 31.51
C LYS A 185 -6.71 10.35 31.94
N LEU A 186 -5.84 10.62 30.97
CA LEU A 186 -4.56 11.29 31.22
C LEU A 186 -4.80 12.74 31.68
N HIS A 187 -3.80 13.32 32.36
CA HIS A 187 -3.75 14.76 32.58
C HIS A 187 -3.40 15.49 31.27
N PHE A 188 -3.52 16.82 31.21
CA PHE A 188 -3.02 17.58 30.07
C PHE A 188 -1.50 17.40 29.91
N ALA A 189 -1.01 17.37 28.67
CA ALA A 189 0.43 17.30 28.38
C ALA A 189 1.23 18.42 29.07
N ASP A 190 2.49 18.14 29.39
CA ASP A 190 3.40 19.07 30.10
C ASP A 190 4.01 20.15 29.20
N GLY A 191 3.95 19.96 27.87
CA GLY A 191 4.49 20.87 26.88
C GLY A 191 4.41 20.31 25.47
N ILE A 192 4.83 21.11 24.48
CA ILE A 192 4.92 20.74 23.07
C ILE A 192 6.39 20.72 22.65
N LEU A 193 6.75 19.77 21.78
CA LEU A 193 8.08 19.63 21.22
C LEU A 193 8.11 19.96 19.73
N ILE A 194 9.28 20.42 19.28
CA ILE A 194 9.71 20.43 17.88
C ILE A 194 10.99 19.60 17.82
N ASN A 195 11.08 18.60 16.94
CA ASN A 195 12.21 17.68 16.80
C ASN A 195 12.78 17.18 18.15
N GLY A 196 11.89 16.77 19.07
CA GLY A 196 12.26 16.25 20.39
C GLY A 196 12.73 17.28 21.42
N ARG A 197 12.65 18.59 21.13
CA ARG A 197 13.10 19.69 22.00
C ARG A 197 11.95 20.64 22.34
N GLY A 198 11.97 21.16 23.57
CA GLY A 198 11.09 22.22 24.04
C GLY A 198 11.47 23.61 23.52
N PRO A 199 10.94 24.68 24.15
CA PRO A 199 11.05 26.06 23.65
C PRO A 199 12.48 26.50 23.35
N ASN A 200 12.66 27.11 22.17
CA ASN A 200 13.91 27.60 21.58
C ASN A 200 15.01 26.53 21.38
N GLY A 201 14.66 25.23 21.48
CA GLY A 201 15.63 24.14 21.37
C GLY A 201 15.95 23.67 19.94
N VAL A 202 15.31 24.23 18.91
CA VAL A 202 15.53 23.88 17.49
C VAL A 202 15.79 25.15 16.68
N SER A 203 16.75 25.08 15.76
CA SER A 203 17.01 26.09 14.74
C SER A 203 17.02 25.49 13.33
N PHE A 204 16.33 26.14 12.39
CA PHE A 204 16.38 25.83 10.95
C PHE A 204 17.16 26.94 10.25
N ASN A 205 18.31 26.62 9.65
CA ASN A 205 19.17 27.62 9.02
C ASN A 205 18.69 27.93 7.59
N VAL A 206 18.61 29.22 7.25
CA VAL A 206 18.15 29.69 5.93
C VAL A 206 19.03 30.80 5.37
N GLU A 207 19.12 30.86 4.05
CA GLU A 207 19.69 31.97 3.29
C GLU A 207 18.58 32.89 2.80
N GLN A 208 18.77 34.21 2.97
CA GLN A 208 17.80 35.21 2.55
C GLN A 208 17.49 35.09 1.04
N GLY A 209 16.21 35.15 0.70
CA GLY A 209 15.70 35.01 -0.67
C GLY A 209 15.63 33.57 -1.20
N LYS A 210 16.07 32.55 -0.44
CA LYS A 210 15.91 31.14 -0.83
C LYS A 210 14.60 30.54 -0.30
N THR A 211 14.12 29.49 -0.96
CA THR A 211 12.92 28.73 -0.55
C THR A 211 13.31 27.36 -0.01
N TYR A 212 12.72 26.98 1.12
CA TYR A 212 12.97 25.72 1.84
C TYR A 212 11.69 24.90 1.95
N ARG A 213 11.80 23.57 1.95
CA ARG A 213 10.71 22.65 2.27
C ARG A 213 10.77 22.25 3.74
N LEU A 214 9.63 22.34 4.44
CA LEU A 214 9.46 21.85 5.80
C LEU A 214 8.40 20.75 5.79
N ARG A 215 8.78 19.55 6.21
CA ARG A 215 7.95 18.34 6.31
C ARG A 215 7.47 18.17 7.74
N ILE A 216 6.25 18.62 8.00
CA ILE A 216 5.68 18.76 9.33
C ILE A 216 4.79 17.55 9.62
N SER A 217 5.17 16.73 10.60
CA SER A 217 4.42 15.54 11.03
C SER A 217 4.04 15.63 12.50
N ASN A 218 2.76 15.43 12.82
CA ASN A 218 2.32 15.41 14.22
C ASN A 218 2.43 14.01 14.83
N VAL A 219 3.55 13.80 15.52
CA VAL A 219 3.94 12.56 16.20
C VAL A 219 3.53 12.53 17.68
N GLY A 220 2.70 13.47 18.13
CA GLY A 220 2.20 13.54 19.51
C GLY A 220 1.35 12.34 19.93
N LEU A 221 0.74 12.45 21.12
CA LEU A 221 -0.18 11.43 21.63
C LEU A 221 -1.63 11.84 21.39
N GLN A 222 -1.98 13.09 21.69
CA GLN A 222 -3.37 13.53 21.87
C GLN A 222 -3.74 14.80 21.07
N ASN A 223 -2.83 15.76 20.93
CA ASN A 223 -3.22 17.13 20.57
C ASN A 223 -3.16 17.42 19.06
N SER A 224 -4.18 18.12 18.55
CA SER A 224 -4.06 18.88 17.30
C SER A 224 -3.21 20.12 17.54
N LEU A 225 -2.32 20.45 16.61
CA LEU A 225 -1.32 21.51 16.75
C LEU A 225 -1.41 22.51 15.60
N ASN A 226 -1.25 23.80 15.89
CA ASN A 226 -1.13 24.85 14.88
C ASN A 226 0.34 25.23 14.71
N PHE A 227 0.87 25.07 13.50
CA PHE A 227 2.22 25.46 13.10
C PHE A 227 2.20 26.80 12.35
N ARG A 228 3.14 27.70 12.63
CA ARG A 228 3.31 29.00 11.94
C ARG A 228 4.72 29.54 12.10
N ILE A 229 5.08 30.54 11.29
CA ILE A 229 6.39 31.19 11.34
C ILE A 229 6.18 32.71 11.36
N GLN A 230 6.89 33.42 12.24
CA GLN A 230 6.83 34.88 12.39
C GLN A 230 7.22 35.57 11.08
N GLY A 231 6.34 36.45 10.58
CA GLY A 231 6.55 37.20 9.33
C GLY A 231 6.42 36.40 8.03
N HIS A 232 6.41 35.07 8.09
CA HIS A 232 6.50 34.21 6.91
C HIS A 232 5.16 33.54 6.57
N LYS A 233 4.89 33.43 5.27
CA LYS A 233 3.80 32.60 4.75
C LYS A 233 4.32 31.22 4.35
N MET A 234 3.42 30.24 4.30
CA MET A 234 3.72 28.84 4.02
C MET A 234 2.84 28.34 2.88
N THR A 235 3.43 27.91 1.77
CA THR A 235 2.67 27.36 0.63
C THR A 235 2.60 25.84 0.75
N LEU A 236 1.40 25.30 0.94
CA LEU A 236 1.17 23.86 1.06
C LEU A 236 1.36 23.16 -0.30
N VAL A 237 2.23 22.15 -0.36
CA VAL A 237 2.59 21.43 -1.60
C VAL A 237 2.42 19.91 -1.56
N GLU A 238 2.30 19.31 -0.37
CA GLU A 238 2.06 17.87 -0.21
C GLU A 238 1.37 17.55 1.13
N VAL A 239 0.53 16.52 1.13
CA VAL A 239 -0.24 16.00 2.28
C VAL A 239 -0.16 14.48 2.25
N GLU A 240 0.50 13.85 3.22
CA GLU A 240 0.61 12.38 3.35
C GLU A 240 0.87 11.66 2.01
N GLY A 241 1.74 12.26 1.18
CA GLY A 241 2.14 11.78 -0.14
C GLY A 241 1.42 12.38 -1.36
N THR A 242 0.27 13.03 -1.19
CA THR A 242 -0.49 13.62 -2.29
C THR A 242 -0.10 15.08 -2.52
N HIS A 243 0.25 15.44 -3.76
CA HIS A 243 0.49 16.83 -4.16
C HIS A 243 -0.79 17.67 -4.15
N THR A 244 -0.73 18.84 -3.54
CA THR A 244 -1.89 19.74 -3.36
C THR A 244 -1.95 20.86 -4.40
N LEU A 245 -3.16 21.37 -4.67
CA LEU A 245 -3.33 22.70 -5.25
C LEU A 245 -2.69 23.71 -4.29
N GLN A 246 -1.65 24.39 -4.78
CA GLN A 246 -0.78 25.19 -3.93
C GLN A 246 -1.56 26.35 -3.30
N THR A 247 -1.75 26.25 -1.98
CA THR A 247 -2.48 27.24 -1.20
C THR A 247 -1.57 27.80 -0.12
N THR A 248 -1.50 29.12 -0.01
CA THR A 248 -0.61 29.82 0.91
C THR A 248 -1.34 30.20 2.20
N TYR A 249 -0.85 29.70 3.33
CA TYR A 249 -1.40 29.95 4.66
C TYR A 249 -0.41 30.74 5.54
N SER A 250 -0.95 31.49 6.51
CA SER A 250 -0.16 32.11 7.60
C SER A 250 0.03 31.17 8.80
N SER A 251 -0.85 30.18 8.96
CA SER A 251 -0.72 29.09 9.93
C SER A 251 -1.44 27.84 9.42
N LEU A 252 -1.00 26.67 9.87
CA LEU A 252 -1.49 25.36 9.44
C LEU A 252 -1.84 24.52 10.66
N ASP A 253 -3.09 24.05 10.75
CA ASP A 253 -3.50 23.03 11.71
C ASP A 253 -3.07 21.65 11.22
N VAL A 254 -2.23 20.99 12.02
CA VAL A 254 -1.73 19.64 11.82
C VAL A 254 -2.34 18.75 12.90
N HIS A 255 -3.36 18.00 12.52
CA HIS A 255 -4.02 17.07 13.44
C HIS A 255 -3.12 15.88 13.74
N LEU A 256 -3.38 15.26 14.88
CA LEU A 256 -2.65 14.10 15.37
C LEU A 256 -2.59 13.00 14.30
N GLY A 257 -1.38 12.55 13.98
CA GLY A 257 -1.11 11.54 12.97
C GLY A 257 -0.83 12.07 11.54
N GLN A 258 -1.19 13.31 11.22
CA GLN A 258 -1.04 13.86 9.87
C GLN A 258 0.39 14.33 9.56
N SER A 259 0.72 14.33 8.27
CA SER A 259 1.96 14.86 7.71
C SER A 259 1.69 15.82 6.53
N TYR A 260 2.39 16.95 6.50
CA TYR A 260 2.28 17.98 5.47
C TYR A 260 3.66 18.45 5.01
N SER A 261 3.80 18.88 3.76
CA SER A 261 4.95 19.70 3.33
C SER A 261 4.52 21.09 2.94
N VAL A 262 5.24 22.08 3.46
CA VAL A 262 5.13 23.48 3.06
C VAL A 262 6.43 23.99 2.46
N LEU A 263 6.32 24.90 1.50
CA LEU A 263 7.42 25.75 1.04
C LEU A 263 7.39 27.08 1.77
N VAL A 264 8.55 27.53 2.23
CA VAL A 264 8.77 28.80 2.92
C VAL A 264 9.94 29.52 2.28
N THR A 265 9.72 30.72 1.77
CA THR A 265 10.78 31.60 1.25
C THR A 265 11.26 32.51 2.37
N ALA A 266 12.57 32.59 2.57
CA ALA A 266 13.21 33.48 3.53
C ALA A 266 13.23 34.93 3.01
N ASP A 267 12.05 35.50 2.80
CA ASP A 267 11.82 36.80 2.15
C ASP A 267 11.87 38.02 3.09
N GLN A 268 11.86 37.78 4.40
CA GLN A 268 11.93 38.82 5.43
C GLN A 268 13.34 39.44 5.57
N PRO A 269 13.50 40.58 6.27
CA PRO A 269 14.80 41.16 6.61
C PRO A 269 15.78 40.19 7.29
N ALA A 270 17.07 40.52 7.28
CA ALA A 270 18.14 39.68 7.81
C ALA A 270 18.15 39.60 9.35
N GLN A 271 17.22 38.83 9.91
CA GLN A 271 16.99 38.64 11.34
C GLN A 271 16.55 37.18 11.61
N ASP A 272 16.59 36.75 12.87
CA ASP A 272 16.04 35.46 13.28
C ASP A 272 14.53 35.58 13.59
N TYR A 273 13.74 34.57 13.20
CA TYR A 273 12.28 34.57 13.33
C TYR A 273 11.77 33.37 14.12
N TYR A 274 10.71 33.53 14.91
CA TYR A 274 10.10 32.39 15.61
C TYR A 274 9.41 31.43 14.65
N VAL A 275 9.75 30.15 14.76
CA VAL A 275 8.85 29.05 14.39
C VAL A 275 7.99 28.75 15.62
N VAL A 276 6.68 28.70 15.49
CA VAL A 276 5.76 28.54 16.64
C VAL A 276 4.84 27.35 16.42
N VAL A 277 4.69 26.54 17.46
CA VAL A 277 3.73 25.45 17.52
C VAL A 277 2.89 25.59 18.78
N SER A 278 1.57 25.63 18.65
CA SER A 278 0.64 25.73 19.78
C SER A 278 -0.52 24.75 19.69
N THR A 279 -1.07 24.33 20.83
CA THR A 279 -2.21 23.42 20.83
C THR A 279 -3.50 24.07 20.32
N ARG A 280 -4.36 23.23 19.74
CA ARG A 280 -5.72 23.59 19.33
C ARG A 280 -6.74 22.88 20.23
N PHE A 281 -7.93 23.45 20.33
CA PHE A 281 -9.10 22.87 21.02
C PHE A 281 -8.86 22.47 22.49
N THR A 282 -7.96 23.19 23.17
CA THR A 282 -7.50 22.89 24.54
C THR A 282 -7.40 24.17 25.37
N ASN A 283 -7.53 24.02 26.69
CA ASN A 283 -7.37 25.09 27.67
C ASN A 283 -6.65 24.52 28.92
N PRO A 284 -5.47 25.04 29.32
CA PRO A 284 -4.72 26.13 28.69
C PRO A 284 -4.15 25.74 27.31
N VAL A 285 -3.84 26.76 26.49
CA VAL A 285 -3.11 26.57 25.23
C VAL A 285 -1.62 26.43 25.53
N LEU A 286 -1.04 25.28 25.20
CA LEU A 286 0.40 25.07 25.30
C LEU A 286 1.07 25.61 24.03
N THR A 287 2.22 26.27 24.18
CA THR A 287 2.99 26.81 23.06
C THR A 287 4.47 26.48 23.23
N THR A 288 5.14 26.15 22.12
CA THR A 288 6.58 25.98 22.03
C THR A 288 7.12 26.75 20.82
N THR A 289 8.42 27.01 20.82
CA THR A 289 9.10 27.81 19.81
C THR A 289 10.36 27.12 19.30
N GLY A 290 10.68 27.36 18.04
CA GLY A 290 12.00 27.18 17.44
C GLY A 290 12.42 28.46 16.73
N VAL A 291 13.57 28.45 16.08
CA VAL A 291 14.13 29.61 15.38
C VAL A 291 14.32 29.30 13.90
N LEU A 292 13.78 30.13 13.02
CA LEU A 292 14.19 30.22 11.62
C LEU A 292 15.37 31.20 11.58
N ARG A 293 16.58 30.66 11.47
CA ARG A 293 17.83 31.40 11.63
C ARG A 293 18.36 31.84 10.27
N TYR A 294 18.45 33.15 10.06
CA TYR A 294 19.02 33.69 8.84
C TYR A 294 20.54 33.66 8.91
N SER A 295 21.20 33.17 7.86
CA SER A 295 22.67 33.09 7.76
C SER A 295 23.37 34.45 7.86
N ASN A 296 22.69 35.53 7.47
CA ASN A 296 23.15 36.91 7.59
C ASN A 296 22.51 37.68 8.77
N SER A 297 21.88 36.98 9.72
CA SER A 297 21.27 37.58 10.91
C SER A 297 22.30 38.19 11.86
N ALA A 298 22.07 39.42 12.30
CA ALA A 298 22.95 40.16 13.21
C ALA A 298 22.61 39.96 14.71
N GLY A 299 21.56 39.21 15.05
CA GLY A 299 21.12 39.04 16.44
C GLY A 299 20.07 37.94 16.62
N PRO A 300 19.75 37.57 17.87
CA PRO A 300 18.74 36.57 18.17
C PRO A 300 17.33 37.05 17.79
N VAL A 301 16.39 36.10 17.71
CA VAL A 301 14.98 36.37 17.47
C VAL A 301 14.40 37.37 18.48
N SER A 302 13.55 38.27 18.01
CA SER A 302 13.03 39.40 18.79
C SER A 302 11.51 39.56 18.71
N GLY A 303 10.96 40.32 19.65
CA GLY A 303 9.51 40.53 19.82
C GLY A 303 8.79 39.32 20.45
N PRO A 304 7.45 39.38 20.54
CA PRO A 304 6.63 38.25 20.96
C PRO A 304 6.45 37.23 19.81
N PRO A 305 6.36 35.92 20.10
CA PRO A 305 5.93 34.94 19.13
C PRO A 305 4.53 35.29 18.58
N PRO A 306 4.26 35.11 17.27
CA PRO A 306 2.95 35.40 16.69
C PRO A 306 1.83 34.60 17.36
N GLY A 307 0.69 35.25 17.60
CA GLY A 307 -0.55 34.57 17.99
C GLY A 307 -1.04 33.60 16.92
N GLY A 308 -1.90 32.66 17.32
CA GLY A 308 -2.51 31.67 16.42
C GLY A 308 -3.94 31.33 16.85
N PRO A 309 -4.69 30.60 16.02
CA PRO A 309 -6.02 30.14 16.38
C PRO A 309 -5.94 29.15 17.55
N THR A 310 -6.96 29.14 18.42
CA THR A 310 -6.99 28.37 19.66
C THR A 310 -8.15 27.38 19.66
N ILE A 311 -9.39 27.87 19.69
CA ILE A 311 -10.63 27.07 19.78
C ILE A 311 -11.51 27.13 18.53
N GLN A 312 -11.16 27.93 17.52
CA GLN A 312 -11.98 28.16 16.33
C GLN A 312 -12.07 26.89 15.46
N VAL A 313 -13.16 26.13 15.58
CA VAL A 313 -13.43 24.91 14.80
C VAL A 313 -13.70 25.24 13.34
N ASP A 314 -14.60 26.19 13.06
CA ASP A 314 -15.00 26.56 11.69
C ASP A 314 -13.79 26.97 10.83
N TRP A 315 -12.82 27.65 11.42
CA TRP A 315 -11.57 28.02 10.73
C TRP A 315 -10.75 26.78 10.33
N SER A 316 -10.62 25.81 11.24
CA SER A 316 -9.91 24.55 11.02
C SER A 316 -10.62 23.68 9.97
N LEU A 317 -11.95 23.60 10.06
CA LEU A 317 -12.80 22.86 9.14
C LEU A 317 -12.77 23.47 7.73
N ASN A 318 -12.79 24.80 7.60
CA ASN A 318 -12.61 25.49 6.34
C ASN A 318 -11.19 25.34 5.77
N GLN A 319 -10.14 25.36 6.61
CA GLN A 319 -8.79 25.03 6.16
C GLN A 319 -8.72 23.60 5.62
N ALA A 320 -9.28 22.61 6.34
CA ALA A 320 -9.32 21.22 5.90
C ALA A 320 -10.07 21.04 4.57
N ARG A 321 -11.22 21.69 4.39
CA ARG A 321 -11.99 21.72 3.13
C ARG A 321 -11.24 22.37 1.96
N SER A 322 -10.35 23.33 2.23
CA SER A 322 -9.57 24.01 1.18
C SER A 322 -8.41 23.17 0.62
N ILE A 323 -8.02 22.09 1.30
CA ILE A 323 -6.94 21.20 0.87
C ILE A 323 -7.45 20.24 -0.21
N ARG A 324 -6.95 20.41 -1.43
CA ARG A 324 -7.40 19.69 -2.64
C ARG A 324 -6.20 19.15 -3.43
N THR A 325 -6.38 18.03 -4.11
CA THR A 325 -5.35 17.37 -4.94
C THR A 325 -5.03 18.19 -6.19
N ASN A 326 -3.75 18.37 -6.50
CA ASN A 326 -3.36 18.93 -7.80
C ASN A 326 -3.41 17.86 -8.89
N LEU A 327 -4.53 17.81 -9.62
CA LEU A 327 -4.77 16.83 -10.70
C LEU A 327 -3.77 16.92 -11.88
N THR A 328 -3.07 18.05 -12.06
CA THR A 328 -2.08 18.23 -13.13
C THR A 328 -0.67 17.78 -12.73
N ALA A 329 -0.43 17.44 -11.45
CA ALA A 329 0.89 17.04 -10.98
C ALA A 329 1.41 15.76 -11.67
N SER A 330 2.65 15.81 -12.13
CA SER A 330 3.44 14.65 -12.57
C SER A 330 4.05 13.91 -11.37
N GLY A 331 4.19 12.59 -11.48
CA GLY A 331 4.80 11.76 -10.44
C GLY A 331 4.14 10.38 -10.32
N PRO A 332 4.74 9.45 -9.55
CA PRO A 332 4.02 8.34 -8.98
C PRO A 332 2.96 8.94 -8.06
N ARG A 333 1.72 8.96 -8.53
CA ARG A 333 0.59 9.38 -7.72
C ARG A 333 0.34 8.25 -6.73
N PRO A 334 0.24 8.49 -5.41
CA PRO A 334 -0.38 7.55 -4.48
C PRO A 334 -1.89 7.53 -4.74
N ASN A 335 -2.23 7.11 -5.96
CA ASN A 335 -3.56 6.95 -6.48
C ASN A 335 -4.00 5.54 -6.14
N PRO A 336 -5.11 5.36 -5.42
CA PRO A 336 -5.79 4.09 -5.35
C PRO A 336 -6.21 3.65 -6.77
N GLN A 337 -5.36 2.81 -7.38
CA GLN A 337 -5.37 2.30 -8.76
C GLN A 337 -6.12 3.15 -9.80
N GLY A 338 -5.43 4.12 -10.41
CA GLY A 338 -5.89 4.73 -11.66
C GLY A 338 -7.21 5.50 -11.58
N SER A 339 -7.75 5.79 -10.39
CA SER A 339 -9.05 6.43 -10.20
C SER A 339 -9.01 7.95 -10.43
N TYR A 340 -8.65 8.38 -11.64
CA TYR A 340 -8.72 9.78 -12.11
C TYR A 340 -10.10 10.43 -11.87
N HIS A 341 -11.13 9.59 -11.72
CA HIS A 341 -12.51 9.95 -11.46
C HIS A 341 -13.08 9.11 -10.32
N TYR A 342 -12.39 9.05 -9.18
CA TYR A 342 -12.83 8.33 -7.98
C TYR A 342 -14.29 8.65 -7.58
N GLY A 343 -14.76 9.88 -7.83
CA GLY A 343 -16.14 10.28 -7.58
C GLY A 343 -17.19 9.82 -8.60
N MET A 344 -16.78 9.22 -9.73
CA MET A 344 -17.66 8.55 -10.70
C MET A 344 -17.78 7.04 -10.45
N ILE A 345 -17.02 6.48 -9.51
CA ILE A 345 -17.10 5.07 -9.13
C ILE A 345 -18.23 4.92 -8.12
N ASN A 346 -19.22 4.09 -8.44
CA ASN A 346 -20.32 3.79 -7.52
C ASN A 346 -19.80 3.07 -6.27
N THR A 347 -20.18 3.56 -5.09
CA THR A 347 -19.84 2.90 -3.83
C THR A 347 -20.67 1.63 -3.67
N THR A 348 -19.97 0.53 -3.41
CA THR A 348 -20.56 -0.80 -3.15
C THR A 348 -21.31 -0.84 -1.81
N LYS A 349 -20.86 -0.05 -0.84
CA LYS A 349 -21.38 -0.02 0.53
C LYS A 349 -21.05 1.32 1.22
N THR A 350 -21.92 1.74 2.12
CA THR A 350 -21.65 2.79 3.11
C THR A 350 -21.47 2.15 4.48
N ILE A 351 -20.36 2.47 5.14
CA ILE A 351 -20.05 2.10 6.53
C ILE A 351 -20.12 3.40 7.35
N ARG A 352 -20.84 3.39 8.47
CA ARG A 352 -20.93 4.52 9.40
C ARG A 352 -20.30 4.12 10.73
N LEU A 353 -19.24 4.81 11.14
CA LEU A 353 -18.49 4.53 12.36
C LEU A 353 -18.66 5.69 13.34
N SER A 354 -19.46 5.48 14.38
CA SER A 354 -19.61 6.45 15.46
C SER A 354 -18.81 6.01 16.69
N ASN A 355 -17.99 6.93 17.22
CA ASN A 355 -17.26 6.72 18.46
C ASN A 355 -18.09 7.20 19.66
N SER A 356 -17.92 6.51 20.79
CA SER A 356 -18.64 6.71 22.04
C SER A 356 -17.70 6.51 23.23
N ALA A 357 -17.97 7.19 24.34
CA ALA A 357 -17.19 7.10 25.57
C ALA A 357 -18.10 6.72 26.74
N GLY A 358 -17.66 5.77 27.57
CA GLY A 358 -18.48 5.27 28.68
C GLY A 358 -17.71 4.37 29.65
N LEU A 359 -18.40 3.83 30.64
CA LEU A 359 -17.84 2.94 31.65
C LEU A 359 -18.16 1.48 31.31
N ILE A 360 -17.13 0.63 31.24
CA ILE A 360 -17.29 -0.83 31.26
C ILE A 360 -16.55 -1.34 32.49
N ASN A 361 -17.26 -2.09 33.36
CA ASN A 361 -16.73 -2.63 34.62
C ASN A 361 -16.01 -1.56 35.48
N GLY A 362 -16.61 -0.37 35.56
CA GLY A 362 -16.07 0.78 36.32
C GLY A 362 -14.87 1.49 35.69
N LYS A 363 -14.38 1.08 34.51
CA LYS A 363 -13.26 1.72 33.80
C LYS A 363 -13.76 2.57 32.63
N GLN A 364 -13.20 3.78 32.45
CA GLN A 364 -13.38 4.55 31.23
C GLN A 364 -12.91 3.73 30.02
N ARG A 365 -13.77 3.65 29.01
CA ARG A 365 -13.52 3.03 27.72
C ARG A 365 -13.98 3.97 26.61
N TYR A 366 -13.50 3.67 25.40
CA TYR A 366 -13.99 4.23 24.13
C TYR A 366 -14.42 3.07 23.24
N ALA A 367 -15.45 3.28 22.44
CA ALA A 367 -16.04 2.25 21.58
C ALA A 367 -16.50 2.81 20.23
N VAL A 368 -16.26 2.06 19.17
CA VAL A 368 -16.79 2.31 17.83
C VAL A 368 -18.00 1.40 17.61
N ASN A 369 -19.15 1.97 17.23
CA ASN A 369 -20.41 1.24 17.03
C ASN A 369 -20.72 0.26 18.19
N SER A 370 -20.59 0.75 19.42
CA SER A 370 -20.77 0.02 20.68
C SER A 370 -19.67 -0.98 21.06
N VAL A 371 -18.68 -1.26 20.21
CA VAL A 371 -17.55 -2.15 20.54
C VAL A 371 -16.35 -1.37 21.07
N SER A 372 -15.95 -1.64 22.32
CA SER A 372 -14.65 -1.26 22.85
C SER A 372 -13.66 -2.41 22.61
N PHE A 373 -12.80 -2.23 21.60
CA PHE A 373 -11.87 -3.27 21.16
C PHE A 373 -10.95 -3.75 22.28
N VAL A 374 -10.77 -5.07 22.37
CA VAL A 374 -9.74 -5.71 23.19
C VAL A 374 -8.77 -6.51 22.33
N PRO A 375 -7.45 -6.33 22.49
CA PRO A 375 -6.47 -7.15 21.79
C PRO A 375 -6.53 -8.61 22.27
N ALA A 376 -6.38 -9.56 21.36
CA ALA A 376 -6.23 -10.98 21.67
C ALA A 376 -4.76 -11.36 21.92
N ASP A 377 -4.49 -12.50 22.53
CA ASP A 377 -3.11 -12.95 22.79
C ASP A 377 -2.35 -13.35 21.51
N THR A 378 -3.08 -13.76 20.47
CA THR A 378 -2.54 -14.03 19.13
C THR A 378 -2.84 -12.85 18.21
N PRO A 379 -1.86 -12.27 17.49
CA PRO A 379 -2.11 -11.26 16.46
C PRO A 379 -3.12 -11.76 15.44
N LEU A 380 -4.11 -10.93 15.12
CA LEU A 380 -5.25 -11.31 14.29
C LEU A 380 -4.81 -11.86 12.94
N LYS A 381 -3.83 -11.21 12.30
CA LYS A 381 -3.20 -11.64 11.04
C LYS A 381 -2.59 -13.04 11.10
N LEU A 382 -2.03 -13.44 12.25
CA LEU A 382 -1.44 -14.77 12.43
C LEU A 382 -2.51 -15.81 12.76
N ALA A 383 -3.47 -15.45 13.61
CA ALA A 383 -4.61 -16.32 13.93
C ALA A 383 -5.39 -16.67 12.66
N ASP A 384 -5.61 -15.68 11.82
CA ASP A 384 -6.21 -15.78 10.50
C ASP A 384 -5.39 -16.67 9.54
N TYR A 385 -4.14 -16.29 9.26
CA TYR A 385 -3.28 -17.02 8.33
C TYR A 385 -3.06 -18.49 8.70
N PHE A 386 -3.07 -18.82 10.00
CA PHE A 386 -2.96 -20.19 10.51
C PHE A 386 -4.31 -20.84 10.88
N GLN A 387 -5.45 -20.21 10.57
CA GLN A 387 -6.82 -20.70 10.84
C GLN A 387 -7.07 -21.10 12.32
N ILE A 388 -6.53 -20.31 13.24
CA ILE A 388 -6.66 -20.47 14.69
C ILE A 388 -8.03 -19.96 15.15
N GLY A 389 -8.98 -20.89 15.30
CA GLY A 389 -10.33 -20.59 15.77
C GLY A 389 -10.37 -19.99 17.18
N GLY A 390 -11.38 -19.15 17.43
CA GLY A 390 -11.66 -18.57 18.75
C GLY A 390 -10.96 -17.24 19.07
N VAL A 391 -10.05 -16.76 18.22
CA VAL A 391 -9.33 -15.48 18.42
C VAL A 391 -10.20 -14.26 18.07
N PHE A 392 -10.97 -14.33 16.98
CA PHE A 392 -11.86 -13.27 16.51
C PHE A 392 -13.08 -13.84 15.78
N ARG A 393 -14.02 -12.98 15.36
CA ARG A 393 -15.16 -13.36 14.50
C ARG A 393 -15.42 -12.29 13.44
N VAL A 394 -15.34 -12.64 12.16
CA VAL A 394 -15.67 -11.73 11.05
C VAL A 394 -17.12 -11.26 11.15
N GLY A 395 -17.35 -9.95 11.01
CA GLY A 395 -18.67 -9.32 11.12
C GLY A 395 -19.17 -9.05 12.54
N SER A 396 -18.34 -9.16 13.59
CA SER A 396 -18.80 -8.97 14.98
C SER A 396 -18.92 -7.52 15.46
N ILE A 397 -18.51 -6.54 14.65
CA ILE A 397 -18.86 -5.13 14.82
C ILE A 397 -19.80 -4.71 13.68
N SER A 398 -20.85 -3.94 14.03
CA SER A 398 -21.78 -3.41 13.04
C SER A 398 -21.13 -2.34 12.16
N ASP A 399 -21.52 -2.32 10.90
CA ASP A 399 -21.21 -1.30 9.90
C ASP A 399 -22.04 -0.01 10.04
N TYR A 400 -22.93 0.07 11.03
CA TYR A 400 -23.65 1.30 11.41
C TYR A 400 -23.72 1.46 12.94
N PRO A 401 -23.93 2.69 13.47
CA PRO A 401 -24.11 2.90 14.89
C PRO A 401 -25.43 2.26 15.36
N THR A 402 -25.34 1.30 16.27
CA THR A 402 -26.50 0.56 16.77
C THR A 402 -27.27 1.27 17.90
N GLY A 403 -26.69 2.32 18.49
CA GLY A 403 -27.22 2.96 19.70
C GLY A 403 -27.20 2.06 20.95
N GLY A 404 -26.55 0.90 20.88
CA GLY A 404 -26.47 -0.06 21.97
C GLY A 404 -25.54 0.35 23.11
N GLY A 405 -25.63 -0.36 24.23
CA GLY A 405 -24.66 -0.25 25.32
C GLY A 405 -23.27 -0.77 24.91
N MET A 406 -22.21 -0.16 25.43
CA MET A 406 -20.84 -0.54 25.09
C MET A 406 -20.46 -1.91 25.65
N TYR A 407 -19.77 -2.73 24.86
CA TYR A 407 -19.23 -4.04 25.28
C TYR A 407 -17.78 -4.25 24.81
N LEU A 408 -17.12 -5.28 25.35
CA LEU A 408 -15.77 -5.68 24.93
C LEU A 408 -15.87 -6.81 23.90
N ASP A 409 -15.14 -6.71 22.80
CA ASP A 409 -14.94 -7.80 21.83
C ASP A 409 -13.63 -7.59 21.06
N THR A 410 -13.03 -8.67 20.57
CA THR A 410 -11.91 -8.61 19.60
C THR A 410 -12.51 -8.51 18.20
N ALA A 411 -13.25 -7.42 17.95
CA ALA A 411 -14.23 -7.42 16.88
C ALA A 411 -13.65 -7.19 15.50
N VAL A 412 -14.25 -7.87 14.51
CA VAL A 412 -13.89 -7.74 13.10
C VAL A 412 -15.02 -7.16 12.25
N LEU A 413 -14.79 -6.03 11.58
CA LEU A 413 -15.60 -5.54 10.47
C LEU A 413 -15.14 -6.19 9.15
N GLY A 414 -16.00 -7.02 8.55
CA GLY A 414 -15.80 -7.56 7.20
C GLY A 414 -16.23 -6.60 6.09
N ALA A 415 -15.51 -6.58 4.97
CA ALA A 415 -15.80 -5.76 3.78
C ALA A 415 -15.02 -6.31 2.56
N ASP A 416 -15.70 -6.47 1.42
CA ASP A 416 -15.20 -7.29 0.30
C ASP A 416 -13.92 -6.77 -0.38
N TYR A 417 -13.11 -7.69 -0.90
CA TYR A 417 -11.85 -7.35 -1.57
C TYR A 417 -12.13 -6.55 -2.85
N ARG A 418 -11.41 -5.44 -3.06
CA ARG A 418 -11.66 -4.42 -4.09
C ARG A 418 -13.05 -3.76 -4.02
N ALA A 419 -13.79 -3.92 -2.92
CA ALA A 419 -14.96 -3.09 -2.69
C ALA A 419 -14.53 -1.62 -2.67
N TYR A 420 -15.27 -0.78 -3.39
CA TYR A 420 -15.14 0.67 -3.27
C TYR A 420 -16.18 1.12 -2.24
N VAL A 421 -15.74 1.55 -1.06
CA VAL A 421 -16.62 1.82 0.08
C VAL A 421 -16.56 3.29 0.50
N GLU A 422 -17.71 3.80 0.92
CA GLU A 422 -17.81 5.03 1.68
C GLU A 422 -17.68 4.69 3.17
N ILE A 423 -16.80 5.39 3.88
CA ILE A 423 -16.74 5.34 5.35
C ILE A 423 -17.06 6.73 5.88
N VAL A 424 -18.10 6.83 6.70
CA VAL A 424 -18.53 8.05 7.38
C VAL A 424 -18.17 7.92 8.85
N PHE A 425 -17.25 8.75 9.32
CA PHE A 425 -16.91 8.87 10.73
C PHE A 425 -17.83 9.90 11.39
N GLU A 426 -18.47 9.54 12.49
CA GLU A 426 -19.47 10.38 13.18
C GLU A 426 -19.03 10.66 14.62
N ASN A 427 -18.70 11.92 14.91
CA ASN A 427 -18.22 12.34 16.22
C ASN A 427 -19.34 13.05 17.00
N THR A 428 -19.90 12.32 17.97
CA THR A 428 -20.88 12.83 18.94
C THR A 428 -20.24 13.39 20.21
N GLU A 429 -18.92 13.23 20.38
CA GLU A 429 -18.19 13.77 21.53
C GLU A 429 -17.87 15.26 21.36
N ASN A 430 -17.55 15.93 22.48
CA ASN A 430 -17.13 17.32 22.51
C ASN A 430 -15.62 17.52 22.27
N ILE A 431 -14.90 16.47 21.88
CA ILE A 431 -13.46 16.46 21.58
C ILE A 431 -13.22 16.08 20.12
N ILE A 432 -12.18 16.64 19.50
CA ILE A 432 -11.76 16.24 18.15
C ILE A 432 -11.22 14.81 18.17
N GLN A 433 -11.39 14.09 17.05
CA GLN A 433 -10.86 12.73 16.87
C GLN A 433 -9.95 12.69 15.65
N SER A 434 -8.89 11.88 15.69
CA SER A 434 -8.10 11.48 14.51
C SER A 434 -8.34 10.00 14.21
N TRP A 435 -8.71 9.71 12.96
CA TRP A 435 -8.91 8.37 12.43
C TRP A 435 -7.81 8.08 11.41
N HIS A 436 -7.05 7.02 11.65
CA HIS A 436 -5.99 6.55 10.76
C HIS A 436 -6.32 5.16 10.24
N LEU A 437 -6.01 4.91 8.97
CA LEU A 437 -6.19 3.62 8.32
C LEU A 437 -4.84 3.10 7.80
N ASN A 438 -4.25 2.15 8.52
CA ASN A 438 -3.02 1.47 8.09
C ASN A 438 -3.24 0.79 6.73
N GLY A 439 -2.18 0.69 5.92
CA GLY A 439 -2.21 -0.03 4.65
C GLY A 439 -2.95 0.65 3.49
N TYR A 440 -3.59 1.80 3.70
CA TYR A 440 -4.39 2.49 2.67
C TYR A 440 -4.13 3.99 2.61
N SER A 441 -4.49 4.57 1.46
CA SER A 441 -4.80 5.99 1.32
C SER A 441 -6.22 6.12 0.76
N PHE A 442 -6.98 7.08 1.26
CA PHE A 442 -8.39 7.28 0.96
C PHE A 442 -8.65 8.73 0.55
N PHE A 443 -9.67 8.95 -0.27
CA PHE A 443 -10.10 10.28 -0.68
C PHE A 443 -11.02 10.88 0.40
N VAL A 444 -10.68 12.05 0.93
CA VAL A 444 -11.62 12.80 1.79
C VAL A 444 -12.64 13.50 0.89
N VAL A 445 -13.89 13.03 0.94
CA VAL A 445 -14.96 13.50 0.03
C VAL A 445 -15.87 14.54 0.68
N GLY A 446 -16.10 14.49 1.99
CA GLY A 446 -16.95 15.46 2.67
C GLY A 446 -16.65 15.56 4.16
N MET A 447 -16.95 16.72 4.74
CA MET A 447 -16.95 16.95 6.20
C MET A 447 -17.85 18.14 6.49
N ASP A 448 -18.67 18.07 7.54
CA ASP A 448 -19.44 19.21 8.06
C ASP A 448 -19.82 18.99 9.53
N GLY A 449 -20.29 20.06 10.18
CA GLY A 449 -20.93 19.99 11.48
C GLY A 449 -22.31 19.30 11.43
N GLY A 450 -22.80 18.90 12.61
CA GLY A 450 -24.09 18.26 12.78
C GLY A 450 -24.06 16.75 12.48
N LEU A 451 -25.23 16.19 12.18
CA LEU A 451 -25.41 14.78 11.86
C LEU A 451 -25.28 14.55 10.36
N TRP A 452 -24.59 13.48 9.97
CA TRP A 452 -24.56 13.05 8.58
C TRP A 452 -25.91 12.48 8.15
N SER A 453 -26.28 12.72 6.90
CA SER A 453 -27.47 12.14 6.26
C SER A 453 -27.16 11.75 4.82
N SER A 454 -28.05 11.02 4.16
CA SER A 454 -27.87 10.69 2.74
C SER A 454 -27.77 11.92 1.82
N ALA A 455 -28.42 13.04 2.19
CA ALA A 455 -28.36 14.32 1.49
C ALA A 455 -27.02 15.06 1.68
N SER A 456 -26.22 14.70 2.69
CA SER A 456 -24.88 15.27 2.89
C SER A 456 -23.92 14.99 1.71
N ARG A 457 -24.26 14.03 0.84
CA ARG A 457 -23.51 13.72 -0.39
C ARG A 457 -23.58 14.83 -1.45
N ASP A 458 -24.60 15.69 -1.40
CA ASP A 458 -24.72 16.84 -2.31
C ASP A 458 -23.57 17.86 -2.13
N GLN A 459 -22.88 17.80 -0.99
CA GLN A 459 -21.72 18.64 -0.65
C GLN A 459 -20.37 17.97 -0.94
N TYR A 460 -20.35 16.73 -1.44
CA TYR A 460 -19.09 16.00 -1.57
C TYR A 460 -18.20 16.56 -2.69
N ASN A 461 -16.91 16.73 -2.39
CA ASN A 461 -15.89 16.88 -3.41
C ASN A 461 -15.64 15.51 -4.06
N LEU A 462 -16.21 15.35 -5.25
CA LEU A 462 -16.09 14.15 -6.09
C LEU A 462 -15.10 14.34 -7.25
N ARG A 463 -14.32 15.44 -7.26
CA ARG A 463 -13.39 15.80 -8.34
C ARG A 463 -11.91 15.77 -7.94
N ASP A 464 -11.56 16.36 -6.81
CA ASP A 464 -10.16 16.57 -6.39
C ASP A 464 -9.96 16.61 -4.87
N GLY A 465 -10.76 15.84 -4.13
CA GLY A 465 -10.52 15.54 -2.72
C GLY A 465 -9.10 15.02 -2.50
N VAL A 466 -8.52 15.38 -1.37
CA VAL A 466 -7.15 14.98 -1.00
C VAL A 466 -7.11 13.49 -0.65
N ALA A 467 -6.23 12.74 -1.31
CA ALA A 467 -5.93 11.35 -0.93
C ALA A 467 -4.91 11.33 0.22
N ARG A 468 -5.24 10.67 1.34
CA ARG A 468 -4.43 10.65 2.57
C ARG A 468 -4.71 9.41 3.44
N CYS A 469 -3.95 9.19 4.52
CA CYS A 469 -4.12 8.06 5.44
C CYS A 469 -4.68 8.44 6.83
N THR A 470 -4.70 9.73 7.20
CA THR A 470 -5.23 10.21 8.48
C THR A 470 -6.24 11.35 8.30
N VAL A 471 -7.43 11.24 8.89
CA VAL A 471 -8.46 12.28 8.84
C VAL A 471 -8.98 12.64 10.22
N GLN A 472 -9.25 13.92 10.44
CA GLN A 472 -9.84 14.44 11.66
C GLN A 472 -11.37 14.50 11.57
N VAL A 473 -12.04 14.33 12.70
CA VAL A 473 -13.48 14.53 12.84
C VAL A 473 -13.72 15.49 14.00
N TYR A 474 -14.25 16.68 13.70
CA TYR A 474 -14.47 17.74 14.69
C TYR A 474 -15.58 17.37 15.70
N PRO A 475 -15.65 18.03 16.87
CA PRO A 475 -16.74 17.85 17.82
C PRO A 475 -18.11 18.03 17.16
N SER A 476 -19.11 17.22 17.53
CA SER A 476 -20.48 17.29 17.00
C SER A 476 -20.56 17.39 15.47
N SER A 477 -19.70 16.64 14.76
CA SER A 477 -19.47 16.74 13.31
C SER A 477 -19.26 15.36 12.67
N TRP A 478 -19.23 15.31 11.35
CA TRP A 478 -18.94 14.10 10.58
C TRP A 478 -17.84 14.32 9.54
N THR A 479 -17.24 13.23 9.05
CA THR A 479 -16.32 13.26 7.91
C THR A 479 -16.43 11.96 7.12
N ALA A 480 -16.61 12.08 5.80
CA ALA A 480 -16.78 10.99 4.87
C ALA A 480 -15.55 10.82 3.98
N ILE A 481 -15.14 9.57 3.79
CA ILE A 481 -14.05 9.17 2.91
C ILE A 481 -14.51 8.11 1.92
N TYR A 482 -13.91 8.08 0.72
CA TYR A 482 -14.02 6.97 -0.23
C TYR A 482 -12.69 6.22 -0.27
N VAL A 483 -12.74 4.89 -0.18
CA VAL A 483 -11.56 4.01 -0.20
C VAL A 483 -11.83 2.73 -1.01
N PRO A 484 -10.95 2.34 -1.94
CA PRO A 484 -10.95 0.99 -2.49
C PRO A 484 -10.18 0.05 -1.56
N LEU A 485 -10.78 -1.09 -1.26
CA LEU A 485 -10.16 -2.12 -0.42
C LEU A 485 -9.29 -3.07 -1.26
N ASP A 486 -8.30 -2.52 -1.98
CA ASP A 486 -7.46 -3.24 -2.95
C ASP A 486 -6.15 -3.84 -2.39
N ASN A 487 -5.83 -3.52 -1.13
CA ASN A 487 -4.83 -4.19 -0.31
C ASN A 487 -5.41 -5.46 0.35
N VAL A 488 -4.62 -6.54 0.52
CA VAL A 488 -5.10 -7.89 0.87
C VAL A 488 -4.36 -8.47 2.07
N ASP A 489 -5.07 -8.74 3.17
CA ASP A 489 -4.40 -9.08 4.42
C ASP A 489 -5.04 -10.11 5.37
N LEU A 490 -6.30 -10.56 5.27
CA LEU A 490 -6.84 -11.63 6.17
C LEU A 490 -7.81 -12.62 5.42
N GLU A 491 -7.72 -13.93 5.70
CA GLU A 491 -8.42 -15.11 5.16
C GLU A 491 -9.05 -16.01 6.26
N THR A 492 -10.37 -16.26 6.20
CA THR A 492 -11.03 -17.40 6.89
C THR A 492 -11.91 -18.16 5.91
N ASP A 493 -11.53 -19.41 5.58
CA ASP A 493 -12.16 -20.18 4.50
C ASP A 493 -13.19 -21.20 5.06
N PHE A 494 -14.48 -20.83 5.08
CA PHE A 494 -15.58 -21.77 5.30
C PHE A 494 -16.00 -22.40 3.96
N MET A 495 -15.54 -23.61 3.67
CA MET A 495 -16.00 -24.39 2.52
C MET A 495 -16.41 -25.80 2.93
N ALA A 496 -17.58 -26.23 2.44
CA ALA A 496 -18.14 -27.54 2.72
C ALA A 496 -17.41 -28.65 1.94
N ASP A 497 -17.40 -29.86 2.52
CA ASP A 497 -16.89 -31.07 1.87
C ASP A 497 -17.64 -31.37 0.55
N ASP A 498 -16.87 -31.57 -0.53
CA ASP A 498 -17.32 -32.32 -1.69
C ASP A 498 -16.17 -33.20 -2.23
N ALA A 499 -16.42 -34.51 -2.30
CA ALA A 499 -15.38 -35.54 -2.21
C ALA A 499 -15.10 -36.25 -3.54
N SER A 500 -14.49 -35.56 -4.51
CA SER A 500 -13.82 -36.23 -5.65
C SER A 500 -12.82 -35.32 -6.38
N SER A 501 -11.52 -35.60 -6.25
CA SER A 501 -10.51 -35.28 -7.27
C SER A 501 -9.20 -36.05 -7.02
N VAL A 502 -8.82 -36.92 -7.96
CA VAL A 502 -7.53 -37.65 -7.98
C VAL A 502 -7.00 -37.61 -9.42
N ILE A 503 -5.70 -37.39 -9.59
CA ILE A 503 -5.03 -37.43 -10.90
C ILE A 503 -4.51 -38.85 -11.14
N ASP A 504 -4.79 -39.43 -12.31
CA ASP A 504 -4.25 -40.71 -12.78
C ASP A 504 -3.10 -40.48 -13.79
N PRO A 505 -1.83 -40.75 -13.43
CA PRO A 505 -0.70 -40.53 -14.34
C PRO A 505 -0.64 -41.47 -15.54
N GLN A 506 -1.22 -42.68 -15.46
CA GLN A 506 -1.17 -43.64 -16.57
C GLN A 506 -2.13 -43.24 -17.68
N LEU A 507 -3.33 -42.77 -17.32
CA LEU A 507 -4.27 -42.22 -18.30
C LEU A 507 -3.69 -40.99 -19.02
N VAL A 508 -3.07 -40.06 -18.29
CA VAL A 508 -2.43 -38.87 -18.88
C VAL A 508 -1.27 -39.24 -19.82
N LEU A 509 -0.43 -40.22 -19.44
CA LEU A 509 0.67 -40.72 -20.29
C LEU A 509 0.22 -41.47 -21.54
N SER A 510 -0.98 -42.08 -21.50
CA SER A 510 -1.53 -42.86 -22.63
C SER A 510 -2.32 -42.03 -23.64
N HIS A 511 -2.44 -40.71 -23.42
CA HIS A 511 -3.27 -39.85 -24.26
C HIS A 511 -2.49 -39.30 -25.47
N ASN A 512 -2.87 -39.75 -26.66
CA ASN A 512 -2.45 -39.13 -27.92
C ASN A 512 -3.37 -37.93 -28.19
N PHE A 513 -2.80 -36.74 -28.29
CA PHE A 513 -3.54 -35.54 -28.70
C PHE A 513 -3.85 -35.58 -30.21
N PRO A 514 -4.94 -34.94 -30.67
CA PRO A 514 -5.24 -34.85 -32.09
C PRO A 514 -4.28 -33.90 -32.81
N GLU A 515 -3.83 -34.30 -34.00
CA GLU A 515 -3.08 -33.40 -34.89
C GLU A 515 -3.91 -32.16 -35.20
N THR A 516 -3.34 -30.98 -34.96
CA THR A 516 -4.05 -29.71 -35.16
C THR A 516 -3.39 -28.89 -36.26
N THR A 517 -4.22 -28.34 -37.16
CA THR A 517 -3.76 -27.43 -38.23
C THR A 517 -3.97 -25.98 -37.81
N TYR A 518 -2.94 -25.15 -37.95
CA TYR A 518 -3.00 -23.71 -37.70
C TYR A 518 -2.55 -22.91 -38.92
N THR A 519 -3.12 -21.73 -39.08
CA THR A 519 -2.67 -20.67 -39.99
C THR A 519 -2.61 -19.36 -39.23
N TYR A 520 -1.74 -18.46 -39.66
CA TYR A 520 -1.74 -17.07 -39.22
C TYR A 520 -1.41 -16.16 -40.41
N THR A 521 -1.89 -14.93 -40.35
CA THR A 521 -1.76 -13.95 -41.44
C THR A 521 -0.64 -12.94 -41.14
N GLU A 522 -0.25 -12.17 -42.16
CA GLU A 522 0.66 -11.03 -42.00
C GLU A 522 0.18 -10.04 -40.91
N ARG A 523 -1.13 -9.85 -40.79
CA ARG A 523 -1.74 -9.01 -39.77
C ARG A 523 -1.46 -9.52 -38.36
N ASP A 524 -1.51 -10.83 -38.15
CA ASP A 524 -1.30 -11.44 -36.83
C ASP A 524 0.17 -11.35 -36.42
N ALA A 525 1.09 -11.57 -37.38
CA ALA A 525 2.52 -11.34 -37.22
C ALA A 525 2.83 -9.88 -36.84
N ALA A 526 2.26 -8.91 -37.56
CA ALA A 526 2.47 -7.49 -37.30
C ALA A 526 1.90 -7.05 -35.94
N ILE A 527 0.71 -7.51 -35.55
CA ILE A 527 0.12 -7.20 -34.23
C ILE A 527 0.99 -7.78 -33.10
N TYR A 528 1.46 -9.02 -33.22
CA TYR A 528 2.35 -9.62 -32.24
C TYR A 528 3.67 -8.85 -32.13
N ALA A 529 4.32 -8.54 -33.25
CA ALA A 529 5.58 -7.81 -33.30
C ALA A 529 5.47 -6.40 -32.68
N LEU A 530 4.35 -5.70 -32.90
CA LEU A 530 4.04 -4.44 -32.19
C LEU A 530 3.87 -4.66 -30.68
N GLY A 531 3.17 -5.72 -30.28
CA GLY A 531 2.93 -6.06 -28.87
C GLY A 531 4.20 -6.44 -28.09
N ILE A 532 5.18 -7.09 -28.74
CA ILE A 532 6.48 -7.42 -28.13
C ILE A 532 7.57 -6.34 -28.33
N GLY A 533 7.23 -5.20 -28.93
CA GLY A 533 8.15 -4.07 -29.09
C GLY A 533 9.27 -4.29 -30.10
N ALA A 534 9.03 -5.06 -31.16
CA ALA A 534 10.02 -5.43 -32.17
C ALA A 534 10.67 -4.26 -32.94
N CYS A 535 10.13 -3.03 -32.81
CA CYS A 535 10.64 -1.81 -33.43
C CYS A 535 10.91 -0.69 -32.39
N ALA A 536 11.12 -1.04 -31.12
CA ALA A 536 11.07 -0.10 -29.99
C ALA A 536 12.23 0.92 -29.90
N ARG A 537 13.24 0.85 -30.78
CA ARG A 537 14.38 1.79 -30.78
C ARG A 537 14.41 2.72 -31.98
N ASP A 538 14.16 2.19 -33.17
CA ASP A 538 13.97 2.97 -34.40
C ASP A 538 12.88 2.31 -35.23
N ALA A 539 11.73 2.98 -35.35
CA ALA A 539 10.59 2.48 -36.10
C ALA A 539 10.81 2.46 -37.64
N LEU A 540 11.99 2.91 -38.11
CA LEU A 540 12.37 2.96 -39.51
C LEU A 540 13.61 2.08 -39.83
N ASP A 541 14.09 1.23 -38.92
CA ASP A 541 15.17 0.28 -39.27
C ASP A 541 14.66 -0.75 -40.29
N GLY A 542 15.13 -0.63 -41.53
CA GLY A 542 14.82 -1.58 -42.61
C GLY A 542 15.17 -3.04 -42.34
N LYS A 543 15.99 -3.33 -41.31
CA LYS A 543 16.26 -4.71 -40.83
C LYS A 543 15.18 -5.24 -39.90
N GLU A 544 14.46 -4.38 -39.20
CA GLU A 544 13.36 -4.73 -38.28
C GLU A 544 11.99 -4.62 -38.98
N LEU A 545 11.84 -3.69 -39.93
CA LEU A 545 10.58 -3.47 -40.66
C LEU A 545 10.01 -4.73 -41.33
N LYS A 546 10.86 -5.62 -41.86
CA LYS A 546 10.45 -6.91 -42.47
C LYS A 546 9.67 -7.87 -41.55
N TYR A 547 9.60 -7.60 -40.24
CA TYR A 547 8.80 -8.34 -39.26
C TYR A 547 7.39 -7.73 -39.04
N VAL A 548 7.11 -6.55 -39.60
CA VAL A 548 5.85 -5.79 -39.44
C VAL A 548 5.26 -5.26 -40.75
N TYR A 549 6.07 -5.04 -41.80
CA TYR A 549 5.66 -4.40 -43.05
C TYR A 549 6.66 -4.60 -44.21
N HIS A 550 6.17 -4.66 -45.46
CA HIS A 550 6.99 -4.74 -46.67
C HIS A 550 7.24 -3.39 -47.32
N GLN A 551 8.46 -2.87 -47.19
CA GLN A 551 8.80 -1.57 -47.79
C GLN A 551 9.07 -1.66 -49.32
N ASP A 552 9.69 -2.75 -49.78
CA ASP A 552 10.17 -2.91 -51.17
C ASP A 552 9.60 -4.16 -51.91
N GLY A 553 8.47 -4.71 -51.45
CA GLY A 553 7.75 -5.77 -52.16
C GLY A 553 8.28 -7.20 -52.00
N GLN A 554 8.76 -7.57 -50.80
CA GLN A 554 8.80 -8.99 -50.43
C GLN A 554 7.36 -9.55 -50.35
N GLN A 555 7.19 -10.84 -50.66
CA GLN A 555 5.86 -11.44 -50.83
C GLN A 555 5.19 -11.92 -49.53
N SER A 556 5.93 -12.07 -48.43
CA SER A 556 5.39 -12.52 -47.14
C SER A 556 6.25 -12.07 -45.94
N ILE A 557 5.61 -11.60 -44.86
CA ILE A 557 6.29 -11.10 -43.63
C ILE A 557 7.11 -12.22 -42.99
N GLN A 558 8.36 -11.91 -42.63
CA GLN A 558 9.18 -12.82 -41.82
C GLN A 558 8.73 -12.81 -40.37
N VAL A 559 8.77 -13.97 -39.73
CA VAL A 559 8.24 -14.13 -38.38
C VAL A 559 9.38 -14.23 -37.35
N LEU A 560 9.21 -13.59 -36.19
CA LEU A 560 10.20 -13.64 -35.11
C LEU A 560 10.21 -15.03 -34.42
N PRO A 561 11.39 -15.54 -34.00
CA PRO A 561 11.52 -16.82 -33.30
C PRO A 561 10.54 -17.05 -32.13
N THR A 562 10.16 -15.99 -31.42
CA THR A 562 9.24 -16.06 -30.28
C THR A 562 7.77 -16.24 -30.68
N PHE A 563 7.38 -15.84 -31.89
CA PHE A 563 6.02 -16.05 -32.41
C PHE A 563 5.72 -17.55 -32.57
N ALA A 564 6.73 -18.38 -32.86
CA ALA A 564 6.60 -19.83 -32.91
C ALA A 564 6.16 -20.46 -31.57
N ALA A 565 6.20 -19.73 -30.46
CA ALA A 565 5.57 -20.16 -29.22
C ALA A 565 4.03 -20.17 -29.33
N LEU A 566 3.40 -19.24 -30.07
CA LEU A 566 1.94 -19.15 -30.23
C LEU A 566 1.32 -20.43 -30.80
N LEU A 567 2.07 -21.10 -31.67
CA LEU A 567 1.75 -22.43 -32.21
C LEU A 567 1.41 -23.45 -31.09
N SER A 568 2.16 -23.39 -29.98
CA SER A 568 1.93 -24.23 -28.79
C SER A 568 0.95 -23.65 -27.75
N PHE A 569 0.60 -22.36 -27.83
CA PHE A 569 -0.35 -21.73 -26.91
C PHE A 569 -1.82 -21.91 -27.33
N GLY A 570 -2.12 -21.85 -28.64
CA GLY A 570 -3.49 -21.98 -29.17
C GLY A 570 -4.14 -23.35 -28.96
N SER A 571 -3.41 -24.28 -28.36
CA SER A 571 -3.68 -25.71 -28.18
C SER A 571 -3.66 -26.14 -26.71
N LEU A 572 -3.31 -25.24 -25.78
CA LEU A 572 -3.39 -25.48 -24.33
C LEU A 572 -4.83 -25.76 -23.84
N SER A 573 -5.85 -25.44 -24.64
CA SER A 573 -7.24 -25.83 -24.41
C SER A 573 -7.47 -27.36 -24.42
N GLU A 574 -6.63 -28.11 -25.13
CA GLU A 574 -6.68 -29.59 -25.13
C GLU A 574 -6.23 -30.16 -23.78
N LEU A 575 -5.30 -29.50 -23.07
CA LEU A 575 -4.81 -29.96 -21.76
C LEU A 575 -5.92 -30.02 -20.70
N SER A 576 -6.95 -29.19 -20.80
CA SER A 576 -8.13 -29.24 -19.91
C SER A 576 -8.99 -30.50 -20.11
N ASN A 577 -8.84 -31.21 -21.23
CA ASN A 577 -9.60 -32.40 -21.59
C ASN A 577 -8.82 -33.71 -21.39
N LEU A 578 -7.59 -33.64 -20.86
CA LEU A 578 -6.71 -34.79 -20.64
C LEU A 578 -7.38 -35.89 -19.77
N PRO A 579 -7.52 -37.13 -20.28
CA PRO A 579 -7.99 -38.26 -19.48
C PRO A 579 -7.09 -38.48 -18.26
N GLY A 580 -7.69 -38.68 -17.09
CA GLY A 580 -6.97 -38.82 -15.81
C GLY A 580 -6.64 -37.49 -15.12
N LEU A 581 -6.86 -36.34 -15.76
CA LEU A 581 -6.63 -35.01 -15.18
C LEU A 581 -7.95 -34.39 -14.65
N GLN A 582 -8.50 -34.92 -13.56
CA GLN A 582 -9.81 -34.43 -13.07
C GLN A 582 -9.80 -32.96 -12.66
N SER A 583 -10.88 -32.27 -13.03
CA SER A 583 -10.93 -30.85 -13.37
C SER A 583 -11.00 -29.87 -12.18
N LYS A 584 -9.97 -29.82 -11.33
CA LYS A 584 -9.76 -28.75 -10.32
C LYS A 584 -8.29 -28.30 -10.21
N ILE A 585 -7.69 -27.88 -11.33
CA ILE A 585 -6.37 -27.21 -11.35
C ILE A 585 -6.58 -25.72 -11.08
N LYS A 586 -6.00 -25.20 -9.99
CA LYS A 586 -6.14 -23.77 -9.60
C LYS A 586 -4.93 -22.91 -9.99
N GLN A 587 -3.77 -23.52 -10.26
CA GLN A 587 -2.55 -22.81 -10.62
C GLN A 587 -1.75 -23.61 -11.65
N VAL A 588 -1.37 -22.92 -12.73
CA VAL A 588 -0.50 -23.41 -13.80
C VAL A 588 0.69 -22.47 -13.86
N SER A 589 1.91 -23.00 -13.87
CA SER A 589 3.12 -22.23 -14.17
C SER A 589 3.82 -22.87 -15.36
N LEU A 590 4.09 -22.07 -16.39
CA LEU A 590 4.62 -22.52 -17.67
C LEU A 590 6.05 -21.98 -17.86
N ALA A 591 6.98 -22.84 -18.24
CA ALA A 591 8.24 -22.45 -18.86
C ALA A 591 8.31 -23.09 -20.25
N CYS A 592 8.57 -22.31 -21.29
CA CYS A 592 8.65 -22.82 -22.67
C CYS A 592 10.07 -22.59 -23.23
N MET A 593 10.60 -23.60 -23.90
CA MET A 593 11.83 -23.53 -24.70
C MET A 593 11.49 -23.82 -26.16
N THR A 594 11.74 -22.84 -27.04
CA THR A 594 11.51 -22.96 -28.48
C THR A 594 12.82 -23.18 -29.22
N LYS A 595 12.82 -24.13 -30.17
CA LYS A 595 13.92 -24.38 -31.11
C LYS A 595 13.36 -24.33 -32.54
N LEU A 596 13.74 -23.30 -33.31
CA LEU A 596 13.45 -23.27 -34.75
C LEU A 596 14.46 -24.11 -35.52
N THR A 597 13.98 -24.69 -36.61
CA THR A 597 14.77 -25.51 -37.55
C THR A 597 14.94 -24.80 -38.90
N CYS A 598 13.99 -23.94 -39.29
CA CYS A 598 14.06 -23.08 -40.48
C CYS A 598 13.40 -21.70 -40.24
N THR A 599 13.38 -20.83 -41.26
CA THR A 599 12.66 -19.54 -41.21
C THR A 599 11.20 -19.78 -41.62
N ILE A 600 10.26 -19.20 -40.88
CA ILE A 600 8.82 -19.33 -41.12
C ILE A 600 8.26 -17.99 -41.61
N CYS A 601 7.37 -18.02 -42.59
CA CYS A 601 6.70 -16.84 -43.13
C CYS A 601 5.26 -16.73 -42.60
N ALA A 602 4.62 -15.61 -42.88
CA ALA A 602 3.16 -15.49 -42.81
C ALA A 602 2.49 -16.23 -43.99
N GLU A 603 1.26 -16.68 -43.78
CA GLU A 603 0.41 -17.44 -44.73
C GLU A 603 0.78 -18.92 -44.99
N ASP A 604 1.95 -19.38 -44.54
CA ASP A 604 2.29 -20.81 -44.52
C ASP A 604 1.26 -21.61 -43.67
N LEU A 605 1.08 -22.89 -44.00
CA LEU A 605 -0.01 -23.72 -43.44
C LEU A 605 0.58 -24.83 -42.57
N PHE A 606 0.34 -24.79 -41.26
CA PHE A 606 1.10 -25.62 -40.31
C PHE A 606 0.30 -26.78 -39.76
N GLN A 607 0.97 -27.92 -39.57
CA GLN A 607 0.44 -29.09 -38.87
C GLN A 607 1.30 -29.40 -37.65
N MET A 608 0.67 -29.74 -36.53
CA MET A 608 1.34 -29.95 -35.25
C MET A 608 1.03 -31.30 -34.67
N ASP A 609 2.06 -31.94 -34.15
CA ASP A 609 2.03 -33.20 -33.44
C ASP A 609 2.60 -33.02 -32.02
N TRP A 610 2.13 -33.85 -31.09
CA TRP A 610 2.32 -33.69 -29.64
C TRP A 610 2.97 -34.93 -29.04
N ASP A 611 4.11 -34.74 -28.39
CA ASP A 611 4.94 -35.77 -27.78
C ASP A 611 5.14 -35.44 -26.29
N GLY A 612 4.24 -35.95 -25.43
CA GLY A 612 4.20 -35.64 -24.01
C GLY A 612 4.94 -36.66 -23.15
N THR A 613 5.83 -36.21 -22.25
CA THR A 613 6.53 -37.09 -21.28
C THR A 613 6.34 -36.58 -19.84
N VAL A 614 5.58 -37.31 -19.02
CA VAL A 614 5.35 -36.93 -17.61
C VAL A 614 6.52 -37.35 -16.71
N PHE A 615 7.29 -36.38 -16.20
CA PHE A 615 8.30 -36.63 -15.16
C PHE A 615 7.74 -36.45 -13.75
N ARG A 616 7.38 -37.56 -13.09
CA ARG A 616 7.05 -37.53 -11.65
C ARG A 616 8.33 -37.30 -10.82
N LYS A 617 8.51 -36.10 -10.28
CA LYS A 617 9.54 -35.81 -9.26
C LYS A 617 8.97 -34.96 -8.13
N GLY A 618 8.43 -35.63 -7.11
CA GLY A 618 7.82 -35.00 -5.94
C GLY A 618 7.93 -35.88 -4.68
N LEU A 619 8.36 -35.27 -3.57
CA LEU A 619 8.51 -35.90 -2.25
C LEU A 619 7.17 -36.37 -1.68
N PRO A 620 7.14 -37.29 -0.67
CA PRO A 620 5.95 -38.06 -0.29
C PRO A 620 4.73 -37.29 0.25
N TYR A 621 4.79 -35.95 0.35
CA TYR A 621 3.79 -35.13 1.04
C TYR A 621 3.30 -33.89 0.25
N CYS A 622 3.69 -33.71 -1.02
CA CYS A 622 3.29 -32.53 -1.83
C CYS A 622 2.25 -32.88 -2.91
N LYS A 623 1.10 -32.18 -2.90
CA LYS A 623 0.02 -32.32 -3.90
C LYS A 623 0.24 -31.48 -5.17
N ALA A 624 1.34 -31.73 -5.88
CA ALA A 624 1.64 -31.09 -7.16
C ALA A 624 2.39 -32.03 -8.13
N THR A 625 2.23 -31.76 -9.42
CA THR A 625 2.77 -32.54 -10.54
C THR A 625 3.46 -31.61 -11.53
N ILE A 626 4.55 -32.07 -12.14
CA ILE A 626 5.16 -31.43 -13.31
C ILE A 626 4.84 -32.30 -14.52
N LEU A 627 4.32 -31.66 -15.58
CA LEU A 627 4.06 -32.24 -16.88
C LEU A 627 5.03 -31.57 -17.88
N GLU A 628 5.77 -32.35 -18.65
CA GLU A 628 6.62 -31.85 -19.74
C GLU A 628 5.97 -32.26 -21.07
N VAL A 629 5.69 -31.28 -21.92
CA VAL A 629 5.00 -31.46 -23.20
C VAL A 629 5.87 -30.91 -24.31
N GLU A 630 6.25 -31.76 -25.26
CA GLU A 630 6.93 -31.34 -26.48
C GLU A 630 5.92 -31.27 -27.63
N VAL A 631 5.97 -30.18 -28.39
CA VAL A 631 5.13 -29.92 -29.56
C VAL A 631 6.05 -29.77 -30.74
N LYS A 632 5.85 -30.58 -31.78
CA LYS A 632 6.62 -30.54 -33.02
C LYS A 632 5.72 -29.98 -34.12
N SER A 633 6.16 -28.89 -34.74
CA SER A 633 5.40 -28.19 -35.78
C SER A 633 6.10 -28.34 -37.13
N TYR A 634 5.32 -28.69 -38.14
CA TYR A 634 5.77 -28.97 -39.50
C TYR A 634 4.95 -28.13 -40.49
N ASP A 635 5.50 -27.83 -41.66
CA ASP A 635 4.70 -27.30 -42.76
C ASP A 635 3.82 -28.43 -43.33
N LYS A 636 2.54 -28.15 -43.52
CA LYS A 636 1.53 -29.14 -43.92
C LYS A 636 1.65 -29.58 -45.39
N GLN A 637 2.23 -28.73 -46.25
CA GLN A 637 2.29 -28.99 -47.68
C GLN A 637 3.56 -29.77 -48.07
N SER A 638 4.67 -29.50 -47.38
CA SER A 638 6.00 -30.09 -47.62
C SER A 638 6.40 -31.16 -46.60
N GLY A 639 5.85 -31.13 -45.38
CA GLY A 639 6.25 -32.00 -44.28
C GLY A 639 7.55 -31.59 -43.57
N GLU A 640 8.16 -30.46 -43.97
CA GLU A 640 9.42 -29.98 -43.37
C GLU A 640 9.24 -29.53 -41.91
N PRO A 641 10.14 -29.89 -40.98
CA PRO A 641 10.07 -29.49 -39.59
C PRO A 641 10.43 -28.01 -39.41
N LEU A 642 9.54 -27.25 -38.77
CA LEU A 642 9.67 -25.80 -38.62
C LEU A 642 10.22 -25.41 -37.25
N CYS A 643 9.61 -25.94 -36.19
CA CYS A 643 10.06 -25.72 -34.83
C CYS A 643 9.63 -26.85 -33.88
N MET A 644 10.34 -26.95 -32.77
CA MET A 644 9.93 -27.71 -31.59
C MET A 644 9.78 -26.77 -30.41
N ASN A 645 8.65 -26.85 -29.70
CA ASN A 645 8.38 -26.15 -28.45
C ASN A 645 8.29 -27.16 -27.32
N ARG A 646 9.08 -26.98 -26.26
CA ARG A 646 9.06 -27.83 -25.07
C ARG A 646 8.58 -27.03 -23.87
N MET A 647 7.42 -27.40 -23.34
CA MET A 647 6.74 -26.72 -22.23
C MET A 647 6.84 -27.55 -20.96
N THR A 648 7.36 -26.96 -19.89
CA THR A 648 7.26 -27.50 -18.52
C THR A 648 6.09 -26.83 -17.81
N ILE A 649 5.16 -27.64 -17.32
CA ILE A 649 3.87 -27.21 -16.77
C ILE A 649 3.75 -27.72 -15.33
N TYR A 650 3.76 -26.81 -14.35
CA TYR A 650 3.53 -27.15 -12.95
C TYR A 650 2.05 -27.04 -12.59
N LEU A 651 1.47 -28.12 -12.04
CA LEU A 651 0.05 -28.29 -11.75
C LEU A 651 -0.15 -28.58 -10.24
N ARG A 652 -1.10 -27.91 -9.59
CA ARG A 652 -1.40 -28.07 -8.14
C ARG A 652 -2.91 -28.26 -7.87
N GLY A 653 -3.24 -29.23 -7.02
CA GLY A 653 -4.63 -29.59 -6.65
C GLY A 653 -5.10 -29.07 -5.27
N ILE A 654 -6.37 -29.32 -4.94
CA ILE A 654 -7.08 -28.76 -3.76
C ILE A 654 -7.07 -29.72 -2.54
N GLY A 655 -7.06 -29.14 -1.32
CA GLY A 655 -7.41 -29.80 -0.05
C GLY A 655 -6.29 -30.52 0.69
N GLY A 656 -6.33 -30.52 2.03
CA GLY A 656 -5.48 -31.32 2.93
C GLY A 656 -6.27 -32.43 3.64
N PHE A 657 -5.64 -33.54 4.03
CA PHE A 657 -6.35 -34.72 4.56
C PHE A 657 -6.33 -34.82 6.10
N SER A 658 -7.50 -34.86 6.75
CA SER A 658 -7.74 -35.69 7.95
C SER A 658 -9.24 -36.01 8.11
N LYS A 659 -9.63 -36.86 9.06
CA LYS A 659 -10.84 -37.72 8.96
C LYS A 659 -12.14 -37.12 9.52
N SER A 660 -13.21 -37.17 8.71
CA SER A 660 -14.64 -37.47 9.03
C SER A 660 -15.35 -36.71 10.18
N SER A 661 -16.60 -36.26 10.03
CA SER A 661 -17.75 -37.16 9.78
C SER A 661 -19.11 -36.48 9.51
N HIS A 662 -20.01 -37.25 8.88
CA HIS A 662 -21.49 -37.12 8.73
C HIS A 662 -22.08 -35.92 7.92
N PRO A 663 -22.74 -36.18 6.76
CA PRO A 663 -23.37 -35.15 5.94
C PRO A 663 -24.83 -34.85 6.33
N TYR A 664 -25.26 -33.60 6.11
CA TYR A 664 -26.67 -33.18 6.17
C TYR A 664 -27.17 -32.88 4.74
N SER A 665 -28.40 -33.30 4.42
CA SER A 665 -28.93 -33.24 3.05
C SER A 665 -29.79 -31.99 2.80
N TYR A 666 -29.63 -31.38 1.63
CA TYR A 666 -30.61 -30.45 1.06
C TYR A 666 -31.07 -30.90 -0.33
N SER A 667 -32.18 -31.62 -0.36
CA SER A 667 -32.96 -31.84 -1.57
C SER A 667 -34.07 -30.79 -1.66
N LYS A 668 -33.96 -29.84 -2.60
CA LYS A 668 -35.04 -29.13 -3.35
C LYS A 668 -34.58 -27.73 -3.83
N ASN A 669 -34.21 -27.63 -5.11
CA ASN A 669 -34.85 -26.68 -6.02
C ASN A 669 -34.65 -27.14 -7.49
N PRO A 670 -35.56 -26.78 -8.43
CA PRO A 670 -35.57 -27.36 -9.77
C PRO A 670 -34.64 -26.63 -10.76
N ALA A 671 -34.29 -27.31 -11.85
CA ALA A 671 -33.39 -26.81 -12.87
C ALA A 671 -34.05 -25.86 -13.90
N SER A 672 -33.25 -24.89 -14.34
CA SER A 672 -33.23 -24.27 -15.69
C SER A 672 -34.52 -23.73 -16.33
N GLN A 673 -34.57 -22.40 -16.49
CA GLN A 673 -35.04 -21.76 -17.74
C GLN A 673 -34.14 -20.56 -18.08
N ASN A 674 -33.46 -20.64 -19.23
CA ASN A 674 -32.64 -19.54 -19.76
C ASN A 674 -33.46 -18.73 -20.77
N VAL A 675 -33.48 -17.40 -20.63
CA VAL A 675 -34.04 -16.47 -21.63
C VAL A 675 -32.89 -15.69 -22.27
N ALA A 676 -32.82 -15.70 -23.60
CA ALA A 676 -31.73 -15.07 -24.35
C ALA A 676 -31.86 -13.53 -24.41
N ALA A 677 -30.77 -12.82 -24.14
CA ALA A 677 -30.70 -11.36 -24.19
C ALA A 677 -30.54 -10.80 -25.62
N LYS A 678 -30.97 -9.55 -25.85
CA LYS A 678 -30.75 -8.79 -27.10
C LYS A 678 -29.69 -7.70 -26.90
N ILE A 679 -28.84 -7.52 -27.92
CA ILE A 679 -27.69 -6.59 -27.91
C ILE A 679 -28.10 -5.22 -28.52
N PRO A 680 -27.69 -4.07 -27.95
CA PRO A 680 -27.93 -2.73 -28.52
C PRO A 680 -27.14 -2.43 -29.80
N LYS A 681 -27.58 -1.44 -30.60
CA LYS A 681 -26.99 -1.09 -31.92
C LYS A 681 -26.39 0.32 -32.00
N SER A 682 -25.61 0.75 -31.02
CA SER A 682 -24.86 2.02 -31.05
C SER A 682 -23.38 1.79 -30.74
N GLN A 683 -22.47 2.46 -31.45
CA GLN A 683 -21.03 2.31 -31.21
C GLN A 683 -20.56 3.09 -29.96
N PRO A 684 -19.67 2.51 -29.15
CA PRO A 684 -19.06 3.19 -28.00
C PRO A 684 -17.96 4.19 -28.44
N PHE A 685 -17.76 5.25 -27.66
CA PHE A 685 -16.80 6.32 -27.96
C PHE A 685 -15.33 5.95 -27.66
N ALA A 686 -15.11 4.84 -26.94
CA ALA A 686 -13.84 4.14 -26.82
C ALA A 686 -14.12 2.66 -26.46
N VAL A 687 -13.23 1.75 -26.87
CA VAL A 687 -13.26 0.33 -26.49
C VAL A 687 -11.90 -0.04 -25.91
N PHE A 688 -11.90 -0.55 -24.69
CA PHE A 688 -10.79 -1.29 -24.09
C PHE A 688 -11.39 -2.52 -23.42
N GLU A 689 -10.92 -3.71 -23.80
CA GLU A 689 -11.31 -4.98 -23.19
C GLU A 689 -10.13 -5.55 -22.42
N GLU A 690 -10.25 -5.59 -21.10
CA GLU A 690 -9.39 -6.38 -20.23
C GLU A 690 -10.29 -7.04 -19.17
N CYS A 691 -10.49 -8.36 -19.29
CA CYS A 691 -11.45 -9.09 -18.46
C CYS A 691 -10.75 -9.86 -17.32
N THR A 692 -10.79 -9.29 -16.12
CA THR A 692 -10.46 -9.96 -14.86
C THR A 692 -11.38 -11.14 -14.54
N GLN A 693 -10.84 -12.17 -13.88
CA GLN A 693 -11.62 -13.27 -13.28
C GLN A 693 -11.84 -13.07 -11.75
N PRO A 694 -12.92 -13.63 -11.16
CA PRO A 694 -13.43 -13.35 -9.80
C PRO A 694 -12.98 -14.42 -8.78
N SER A 695 -13.06 -14.32 -7.44
CA SER A 695 -13.67 -13.43 -6.41
C SER A 695 -12.95 -13.79 -5.07
N GLN A 696 -12.69 -12.96 -4.05
CA GLN A 696 -13.35 -11.83 -3.36
C GLN A 696 -14.29 -12.22 -2.20
N ALA A 697 -13.78 -12.15 -0.96
CA ALA A 697 -14.48 -11.85 0.32
C ALA A 697 -13.40 -11.64 1.42
N CYS A 698 -13.54 -10.64 2.31
CA CYS A 698 -12.36 -10.08 3.02
C CYS A 698 -12.64 -9.30 4.34
N SER A 699 -11.53 -9.05 5.07
CA SER A 699 -11.24 -7.91 5.97
C SER A 699 -11.39 -8.07 7.50
N LEU A 700 -10.34 -7.61 8.21
CA LEU A 700 -10.47 -6.67 9.34
C LEU A 700 -9.62 -5.40 9.18
N PHE A 701 -10.27 -4.26 9.35
CA PHE A 701 -9.72 -2.96 9.75
C PHE A 701 -9.19 -2.90 11.20
N THR A 702 -7.91 -2.58 11.41
CA THR A 702 -7.51 -1.94 12.67
C THR A 702 -7.54 -0.42 12.49
N VAL A 703 -8.64 0.22 12.91
CA VAL A 703 -8.61 1.67 13.14
C VAL A 703 -7.83 1.92 14.44
N LEU A 704 -6.63 2.46 14.34
CA LEU A 704 -5.98 3.07 15.50
C LEU A 704 -6.52 4.49 15.70
N LYS A 705 -7.34 4.65 16.75
CA LYS A 705 -7.53 5.95 17.39
C LYS A 705 -6.20 6.32 18.05
N MET A 706 -5.51 7.33 17.50
CA MET A 706 -4.48 8.04 18.25
C MET A 706 -5.20 8.89 19.32
N LEU A 707 -4.75 8.83 20.57
CA LEU A 707 -5.58 9.08 21.78
C LEU A 707 -5.13 10.29 22.60
#